data_AF-A0A8J8MHH1-F1
#
_entry.id   AF-A0A8J8MHH1-F1
#
_cell.length_a   1.000
_cell.length_b   1.000
_cell.length_c   1.000
_cell.angle_alpha   90.00
_cell.angle_beta   90.00
_cell.angle_gamma   90.00
#
_symmetry.space_group_name_H-M   'P 1'
#
loop_
_entity.id
_entity.type
_entity.pdbx_description
1 polymer ?
#
loop_
_entity_poly.entity_id
_entity_poly.type
_entity_poly.pdbx_seq_one_letter_code
_entity_poly.pdbx_strand_id
1 'polypeptide(L)'
;MKNGYYVSAYLEIDEASNVFSIGVRHDNCVALWEKRDLDVKLIRYWELERLTGHKQNAFALYNKEHCEEILGDLLKKDGLTLEDIIEIWGVPQLLADDSYLSKHQYPEYSYHSMSHLASCMFMDTELFKKESILGFNVDGGSDCTVDAYKKEDEIGEIDKYPFVGAYSMEGSKDMSLYPAYSPGVFWLYLAVYFDMREGSLMALAEASESKAYLEVENILSNKACPLESPDHAEDEILKLVKEIESYTQEDAGVKFNYFDTRFSEKENKISMVMKIIQKMSYDIMELNIEHAIEAYHIKPEETYLAMSGGFALNCPCNTHLMNKYHFKGFIAPPCVSDSGMALGIGLYAFYSKTNGAFHFKLESAYYGEKDSLEAFLEKHTFDQFIHSMDVYEPAKAAMDLMKEPIVWFDGHSEIGPRALGGRSILGDPRQQATKDTLNKIKKRQWWRPVAPIVLKEYVGDWFQDNFESPYMLHAIKIKDEKANEVIAIAHADGTARLQTMDKETRQIRLYQLMEEFYKMTDVPILCNTSLNDKGEPIINCIDEAFNFALRKNIHVMYVNGYRIQLKNHKNYTGTQPLPRQLTLSIWKNTDEYMQLYQQYNPHNVNDELMVTRIIWGLPMERLMDADNKKDAMRSVIETKMFMNKVGPIRKQKMKFIYGIFQHIKEKELQFHQVEEDYTMNDKREG
;
A
#
# COMPACT_ATOMS: atom_id res chain seq x y z
N MET A 1 -26.58 -7.29 -16.12
CA MET A 1 -26.38 -6.05 -15.32
C MET A 1 -26.88 -4.85 -16.09
N LYS A 2 -27.43 -3.82 -15.40
CA LYS A 2 -27.97 -2.59 -16.02
C LYS A 2 -26.83 -1.65 -16.50
N ASN A 3 -27.17 -0.59 -17.22
CA ASN A 3 -26.23 0.50 -17.54
C ASN A 3 -26.36 1.58 -16.46
N GLY A 4 -25.24 2.18 -16.05
CA GLY A 4 -25.18 3.21 -15.01
C GLY A 4 -23.96 3.06 -14.10
N TYR A 5 -24.05 3.61 -12.89
CA TYR A 5 -22.93 3.69 -11.95
C TYR A 5 -22.97 2.59 -10.90
N TYR A 6 -21.78 2.14 -10.51
CA TYR A 6 -21.55 1.08 -9.53
C TYR A 6 -20.44 1.49 -8.58
N VAL A 7 -20.48 1.03 -7.34
CA VAL A 7 -19.42 1.25 -6.36
C VAL A 7 -18.90 -0.08 -5.85
N SER A 8 -17.58 -0.22 -5.78
CA SER A 8 -16.94 -1.25 -4.96
C SER A 8 -16.14 -0.60 -3.86
N ALA A 9 -16.24 -1.15 -2.65
CA ALA A 9 -15.64 -0.58 -1.46
C ALA A 9 -15.03 -1.67 -0.58
N TYR A 10 -13.78 -1.45 -0.17
CA TYR A 10 -13.10 -2.22 0.86
C TYR A 10 -13.13 -1.41 2.15
N LEU A 11 -14.29 -1.46 2.80
CA LEU A 11 -14.58 -0.76 4.05
C LEU A 11 -15.15 -1.76 5.06
N GLU A 12 -15.08 -1.40 6.33
CA GLU A 12 -15.67 -2.15 7.42
C GLU A 12 -16.69 -1.28 8.14
N ILE A 13 -17.83 -1.86 8.55
CA ILE A 13 -18.81 -1.21 9.41
C ILE A 13 -18.89 -2.01 10.71
N ASP A 14 -18.42 -1.43 11.80
CA ASP A 14 -18.49 -2.01 13.14
C ASP A 14 -18.32 -0.92 14.21
N GLU A 15 -19.35 -0.74 15.04
CA GLU A 15 -19.42 0.35 16.02
C GLU A 15 -18.31 0.25 17.08
N ALA A 16 -18.08 -0.96 17.61
CA ALA A 16 -17.07 -1.19 18.63
C ALA A 16 -15.67 -0.94 18.05
N SER A 17 -15.40 -1.46 16.86
CA SER A 17 -14.14 -1.25 16.15
C SER A 17 -13.90 0.24 15.89
N ASN A 18 -14.93 1.00 15.48
CA ASN A 18 -14.81 2.46 15.31
C ASN A 18 -14.46 3.16 16.65
N VAL A 19 -15.19 2.88 17.73
CA VAL A 19 -15.00 3.53 19.05
C VAL A 19 -13.63 3.20 19.67
N PHE A 20 -13.14 1.98 19.48
CA PHE A 20 -11.82 1.57 19.97
C PHE A 20 -10.70 1.85 18.96
N SER A 21 -11.01 2.47 17.81
CA SER A 21 -10.11 2.75 16.70
C SER A 21 -9.36 1.49 16.22
N ILE A 22 -10.08 0.37 16.11
CA ILE A 22 -9.60 -0.94 15.62
C ILE A 22 -10.12 -1.14 14.19
N GLY A 23 -9.33 -1.80 13.35
CA GLY A 23 -9.78 -2.27 12.03
C GLY A 23 -9.41 -3.73 11.82
N VAL A 24 -10.36 -4.51 11.30
CA VAL A 24 -10.11 -5.82 10.68
C VAL A 24 -9.58 -5.62 9.27
N ARG A 25 -10.06 -4.56 8.59
CA ARG A 25 -9.49 -4.08 7.33
C ARG A 25 -8.52 -2.92 7.55
N HIS A 26 -7.55 -2.82 6.65
CA HIS A 26 -6.66 -1.67 6.50
C HIS A 26 -6.58 -1.26 5.03
N ASP A 27 -5.90 -0.14 4.76
CA ASP A 27 -5.82 0.44 3.41
C ASP A 27 -7.20 0.65 2.76
N ASN A 28 -8.16 1.10 3.57
CA ASN A 28 -9.54 1.34 3.15
C ASN A 28 -9.61 2.11 1.83
N CYS A 29 -10.36 1.58 0.87
CA CYS A 29 -10.44 2.14 -0.48
C CYS A 29 -11.83 1.96 -1.11
N VAL A 30 -12.14 2.85 -2.06
CA VAL A 30 -13.42 2.90 -2.77
C VAL A 30 -13.17 3.16 -4.25
N ALA A 31 -13.92 2.50 -5.14
CA ALA A 31 -13.85 2.68 -6.58
C ALA A 31 -15.25 2.97 -7.15
N LEU A 32 -15.33 4.01 -7.99
CA LEU A 32 -16.52 4.36 -8.76
C LEU A 32 -16.37 3.87 -10.20
N TRP A 33 -17.40 3.16 -10.67
CA TRP A 33 -17.44 2.56 -11.99
C TRP A 33 -18.61 3.08 -12.79
N GLU A 34 -18.43 3.14 -14.10
CA GLU A 34 -19.52 3.32 -15.06
C GLU A 34 -19.57 2.11 -15.99
N LYS A 35 -20.78 1.58 -16.19
CA LYS A 35 -21.03 0.52 -17.16
C LYS A 35 -21.99 0.99 -18.26
N ARG A 36 -21.61 0.79 -19.51
CA ARG A 36 -22.44 1.00 -20.71
C ARG A 36 -22.34 -0.23 -21.61
N ASP A 37 -23.44 -0.97 -21.72
CA ASP A 37 -23.51 -2.25 -22.43
C ASP A 37 -22.47 -3.24 -21.90
N LEU A 38 -21.47 -3.62 -22.69
CA LEU A 38 -20.37 -4.49 -22.25
C LEU A 38 -19.17 -3.70 -21.72
N ASP A 39 -19.10 -2.39 -22.01
CA ASP A 39 -17.98 -1.55 -21.61
C ASP A 39 -18.10 -1.14 -20.14
N VAL A 40 -17.03 -1.36 -19.38
CA VAL A 40 -16.86 -0.96 -17.99
C VAL A 40 -15.68 0.00 -17.91
N LYS A 41 -15.85 1.09 -17.17
CA LYS A 41 -14.81 2.10 -16.94
C LYS A 41 -14.67 2.39 -15.46
N LEU A 42 -13.43 2.45 -14.99
CA LEU A 42 -13.10 3.06 -13.70
C LEU A 42 -13.14 4.58 -13.87
N ILE A 43 -13.94 5.26 -13.06
CA ILE A 43 -14.12 6.72 -13.12
C ILE A 43 -13.24 7.41 -12.09
N ARG A 44 -13.25 6.89 -10.86
CA ARG A 44 -12.56 7.47 -9.70
C ARG A 44 -12.16 6.36 -8.74
N TYR A 45 -11.06 6.59 -8.04
CA TYR A 45 -10.54 5.68 -7.03
C TYR A 45 -10.05 6.47 -5.82
N TRP A 46 -10.52 6.13 -4.64
CA TRP A 46 -10.17 6.80 -3.40
C TRP A 46 -9.44 5.83 -2.48
N GLU A 47 -8.24 6.21 -2.08
CA GLU A 47 -7.54 5.62 -0.94
C GLU A 47 -7.82 6.53 0.27
N LEU A 48 -8.56 6.03 1.26
CA LEU A 48 -9.03 6.87 2.37
C LEU A 48 -7.87 7.44 3.19
N GLU A 49 -6.70 6.81 3.19
CA GLU A 49 -5.51 7.40 3.82
C GLU A 49 -5.17 8.79 3.25
N ARG A 50 -5.37 9.03 1.95
CA ARG A 50 -5.08 10.33 1.32
C ARG A 50 -6.06 11.43 1.74
N LEU A 51 -7.28 11.02 2.06
CA LEU A 51 -8.38 11.91 2.43
C LEU A 51 -8.42 12.19 3.93
N THR A 52 -7.99 11.23 4.74
CA THR A 52 -8.01 11.28 6.21
C THR A 52 -6.66 11.67 6.81
N GLY A 53 -5.56 11.44 6.10
CA GLY A 53 -4.20 11.69 6.59
C GLY A 53 -3.67 10.59 7.50
N HIS A 54 -4.49 9.57 7.76
CA HIS A 54 -4.10 8.41 8.54
C HIS A 54 -3.57 7.32 7.62
N LYS A 55 -2.26 7.11 7.71
CA LYS A 55 -1.55 6.12 6.91
C LYS A 55 -2.06 4.70 7.17
N GLN A 56 -2.21 3.93 6.09
CA GLN A 56 -2.79 2.57 6.10
C GLN A 56 -4.23 2.51 6.62
N ASN A 57 -4.95 3.64 6.61
CA ASN A 57 -6.33 3.84 7.11
C ASN A 57 -7.06 2.54 7.47
N ALA A 58 -7.05 2.22 8.77
CA ALA A 58 -7.54 0.96 9.33
C ALA A 58 -8.68 1.22 10.32
N PHE A 59 -9.56 2.17 10.00
CA PHE A 59 -10.70 2.51 10.84
C PHE A 59 -11.95 1.85 10.26
N ALA A 60 -12.69 1.15 11.11
CA ALA A 60 -14.06 0.82 10.80
C ALA A 60 -14.91 2.10 10.78
N LEU A 61 -15.94 2.11 9.94
CA LEU A 61 -17.02 3.09 9.96
C LEU A 61 -18.00 2.68 11.05
N TYR A 62 -18.53 3.67 11.76
CA TYR A 62 -19.37 3.43 12.93
C TYR A 62 -20.61 2.58 12.62
N ASN A 63 -21.44 3.01 11.67
CA ASN A 63 -22.66 2.30 11.30
C ASN A 63 -22.97 2.47 9.80
N LYS A 64 -24.10 1.92 9.36
CA LYS A 64 -24.53 1.98 7.97
C LYS A 64 -24.74 3.42 7.47
N GLU A 65 -25.40 4.27 8.27
CA GLU A 65 -25.69 5.66 7.87
C GLU A 65 -24.41 6.48 7.71
N HIS A 66 -23.47 6.32 8.64
CA HIS A 66 -22.16 6.96 8.55
C HIS A 66 -21.39 6.50 7.30
N CYS A 67 -21.46 5.20 6.95
CA CYS A 67 -20.86 4.73 5.70
C CYS A 67 -21.51 5.35 4.46
N GLU A 68 -22.84 5.44 4.45
CA GLU A 68 -23.58 6.09 3.37
C GLU A 68 -23.25 7.59 3.25
N GLU A 69 -23.06 8.31 4.36
CA GLU A 69 -22.61 9.71 4.38
C GLU A 69 -21.23 9.86 3.75
N ILE A 70 -20.25 9.04 4.18
CA ILE A 70 -18.88 9.06 3.63
C ILE A 70 -18.89 8.77 2.13
N LEU A 71 -19.63 7.74 1.69
CA LEU A 71 -19.76 7.44 0.27
C LEU A 71 -20.45 8.59 -0.50
N GLY A 72 -21.47 9.22 0.07
CA GLY A 72 -22.13 10.39 -0.49
C GLY A 72 -21.18 11.56 -0.72
N ASP A 73 -20.31 11.85 0.26
CA ASP A 73 -19.30 12.91 0.16
C ASP A 73 -18.26 12.64 -0.92
N LEU A 74 -17.84 11.38 -1.08
CA LEU A 74 -16.95 10.98 -2.17
C LEU A 74 -17.62 11.18 -3.54
N LEU A 75 -18.85 10.68 -3.70
CA LEU A 75 -19.61 10.73 -4.96
C LEU A 75 -19.95 12.14 -5.41
N LYS A 76 -20.20 13.05 -4.46
CA LYS A 76 -20.56 14.45 -4.73
C LYS A 76 -19.51 15.17 -5.58
N LYS A 77 -18.24 14.79 -5.46
CA LYS A 77 -17.14 15.36 -6.26
C LYS A 77 -17.25 15.07 -7.75
N ASP A 78 -17.91 13.96 -8.09
CA ASP A 78 -18.20 13.56 -9.46
C ASP A 78 -19.65 13.92 -9.87
N GLY A 79 -20.34 14.73 -9.06
CA GLY A 79 -21.70 15.18 -9.33
C GLY A 79 -22.77 14.10 -9.16
N LEU A 80 -22.47 13.05 -8.40
CA LEU A 80 -23.35 11.90 -8.15
C LEU A 80 -23.80 11.86 -6.69
N THR A 81 -24.89 11.12 -6.46
CA THR A 81 -25.42 10.76 -5.15
C THR A 81 -25.52 9.23 -5.03
N LEU A 82 -25.81 8.73 -3.83
CA LEU A 82 -26.06 7.30 -3.64
C LEU A 82 -27.28 6.79 -4.44
N GLU A 83 -28.26 7.65 -4.74
CA GLU A 83 -29.44 7.28 -5.53
C GLU A 83 -29.09 6.98 -6.99
N ASP A 84 -27.96 7.50 -7.49
CA ASP A 84 -27.45 7.24 -8.83
C ASP A 84 -26.71 5.90 -8.94
N ILE A 85 -26.39 5.27 -7.80
CA ILE A 85 -25.61 4.03 -7.73
C ILE A 85 -26.55 2.82 -7.78
N ILE A 86 -26.30 1.93 -8.74
CA ILE A 86 -27.14 0.75 -8.97
C ILE A 86 -26.88 -0.33 -7.92
N GLU A 87 -25.61 -0.64 -7.64
CA GLU A 87 -25.18 -1.61 -6.63
C GLU A 87 -23.88 -1.15 -5.96
N ILE A 88 -23.73 -1.51 -4.68
CA ILE A 88 -22.51 -1.33 -3.89
C ILE A 88 -21.99 -2.73 -3.50
N TRP A 89 -20.70 -2.98 -3.73
CA TRP A 89 -20.05 -4.26 -3.46
C TRP A 89 -18.93 -4.14 -2.42
N GLY A 90 -18.68 -5.24 -1.70
CA GLY A 90 -17.55 -5.37 -0.77
C GLY A 90 -17.82 -4.95 0.68
N VAL A 91 -18.94 -4.26 0.94
CA VAL A 91 -19.40 -3.87 2.28
C VAL A 91 -20.68 -4.64 2.59
N PRO A 92 -20.62 -5.70 3.43
CA PRO A 92 -21.73 -6.63 3.56
C PRO A 92 -23.09 -6.01 3.94
N GLN A 93 -23.09 -4.99 4.79
CA GLN A 93 -24.29 -4.28 5.24
C GLN A 93 -24.95 -3.42 4.14
N LEU A 94 -24.23 -3.17 3.04
CA LEU A 94 -24.68 -2.42 1.87
C LEU A 94 -24.91 -3.30 0.64
N LEU A 95 -24.62 -4.61 0.71
CA LEU A 95 -24.79 -5.51 -0.43
C LEU A 95 -26.27 -5.61 -0.83
N ALA A 96 -26.54 -5.36 -2.12
CA ALA A 96 -27.86 -5.57 -2.70
C ALA A 96 -28.16 -7.06 -2.91
N ASP A 97 -27.15 -7.83 -3.31
CA ASP A 97 -27.14 -9.28 -3.40
C ASP A 97 -25.71 -9.81 -3.25
N ASP A 98 -25.58 -11.09 -2.91
CA ASP A 98 -24.30 -11.72 -2.63
C ASP A 98 -23.85 -12.70 -3.73
N SER A 99 -24.50 -12.69 -4.91
CA SER A 99 -24.35 -13.74 -5.94
C SER A 99 -22.95 -13.82 -6.57
N TYR A 100 -22.14 -12.79 -6.38
CA TYR A 100 -20.79 -12.68 -6.90
C TYR A 100 -19.71 -13.12 -5.90
N LEU A 101 -20.07 -13.34 -4.62
CA LEU A 101 -19.11 -13.70 -3.58
C LEU A 101 -18.47 -15.08 -3.85
N SER A 102 -17.22 -15.25 -3.43
CA SER A 102 -16.47 -16.50 -3.61
C SER A 102 -17.19 -17.70 -2.99
N LYS A 103 -17.91 -17.52 -1.87
CA LYS A 103 -18.70 -18.59 -1.23
C LYS A 103 -19.68 -19.33 -2.16
N HIS A 104 -20.08 -18.74 -3.29
CA HIS A 104 -20.99 -19.36 -4.26
C HIS A 104 -20.28 -19.99 -5.47
N GLN A 105 -19.18 -19.39 -5.93
CA GLN A 105 -18.47 -19.84 -7.14
C GLN A 105 -17.19 -20.62 -6.82
N TYR A 106 -16.50 -20.21 -5.76
CA TYR A 106 -15.18 -20.65 -5.35
C TYR A 106 -15.12 -20.78 -3.81
N PRO A 107 -15.91 -21.71 -3.20
CA PRO A 107 -16.13 -21.75 -1.75
C PRO A 107 -14.85 -22.02 -0.94
N GLU A 108 -13.86 -22.69 -1.56
CA GLU A 108 -12.55 -23.01 -0.99
C GLU A 108 -11.65 -21.78 -0.75
N TYR A 109 -11.94 -20.64 -1.41
CA TYR A 109 -11.05 -19.47 -1.43
C TYR A 109 -11.69 -18.27 -0.75
N SER A 110 -10.87 -17.54 0.02
CA SER A 110 -11.34 -16.31 0.67
C SER A 110 -11.75 -15.26 -0.37
N TYR A 111 -12.77 -14.47 -0.04
CA TYR A 111 -13.21 -13.36 -0.87
C TYR A 111 -12.10 -12.32 -1.05
N HIS A 112 -11.28 -12.15 -0.01
CA HIS A 112 -10.10 -11.30 -0.02
C HIS A 112 -9.13 -11.70 -1.15
N SER A 113 -8.70 -12.97 -1.16
CA SER A 113 -7.75 -13.51 -2.14
C SER A 113 -8.30 -13.45 -3.56
N MET A 114 -9.58 -13.78 -3.73
CA MET A 114 -10.24 -13.71 -5.04
C MET A 114 -10.33 -12.28 -5.58
N SER A 115 -10.55 -11.30 -4.70
CA SER A 115 -10.58 -9.89 -5.07
C SER A 115 -9.19 -9.43 -5.53
N HIS A 116 -8.14 -9.74 -4.78
CA HIS A 116 -6.76 -9.48 -5.20
C HIS A 116 -6.45 -10.11 -6.56
N LEU A 117 -6.74 -11.40 -6.73
CA LEU A 117 -6.51 -12.10 -7.97
C LEU A 117 -7.25 -11.44 -9.15
N ALA A 118 -8.51 -11.04 -8.96
CA ALA A 118 -9.27 -10.31 -9.97
C ALA A 118 -8.62 -8.96 -10.34
N SER A 119 -7.97 -8.29 -9.40
CA SER A 119 -7.30 -6.99 -9.63
C SER A 119 -6.13 -7.07 -10.62
N CYS A 120 -5.45 -8.22 -10.69
CA CYS A 120 -4.37 -8.44 -11.68
C CYS A 120 -4.86 -9.19 -12.92
N MET A 121 -5.70 -10.22 -12.77
CA MET A 121 -6.16 -11.05 -13.89
C MET A 121 -7.05 -10.30 -14.89
N PHE A 122 -7.88 -9.36 -14.40
CA PHE A 122 -8.84 -8.64 -15.23
C PHE A 122 -8.48 -7.18 -15.47
N MET A 123 -7.22 -6.80 -15.24
CA MET A 123 -6.75 -5.43 -15.45
C MET A 123 -6.85 -5.00 -16.93
N ASP A 124 -6.72 -5.95 -17.86
CA ASP A 124 -7.02 -5.81 -19.29
C ASP A 124 -7.77 -7.06 -19.76
N THR A 125 -9.08 -6.92 -19.93
CA THR A 125 -9.97 -8.03 -20.32
C THR A 125 -9.73 -8.53 -21.73
N GLU A 126 -9.16 -7.71 -22.62
CA GLU A 126 -8.80 -8.17 -23.96
C GLU A 126 -7.53 -9.00 -23.93
N LEU A 127 -6.57 -8.62 -23.08
CA LEU A 127 -5.39 -9.43 -22.80
C LEU A 127 -5.79 -10.77 -22.17
N PHE A 128 -6.64 -10.75 -21.13
CA PHE A 128 -7.16 -11.96 -20.48
C PHE A 128 -7.81 -12.95 -21.45
N LYS A 129 -8.51 -12.47 -22.49
CA LYS A 129 -9.16 -13.33 -23.49
C LYS A 129 -8.20 -13.89 -24.55
N LYS A 130 -7.13 -13.15 -24.86
CA LYS A 130 -6.26 -13.43 -26.03
C LYS A 130 -4.92 -14.03 -25.67
N GLU A 131 -4.57 -14.09 -24.39
CA GLU A 131 -3.25 -14.47 -23.94
C GLU A 131 -3.34 -15.46 -22.78
N SER A 132 -2.31 -16.27 -22.62
CA SER A 132 -2.17 -17.10 -21.43
C SER A 132 -1.66 -16.24 -20.27
N ILE A 133 -2.29 -16.36 -19.09
CA ILE A 133 -1.94 -15.61 -17.88
C ILE A 133 -1.82 -16.58 -16.71
N LEU A 134 -0.66 -16.56 -16.06
CA LEU A 134 -0.41 -17.20 -14.78
C LEU A 134 -0.47 -16.14 -13.68
N GLY A 135 -1.48 -16.20 -12.83
CA GLY A 135 -1.76 -15.21 -11.79
C GLY A 135 -1.52 -15.73 -10.37
N PHE A 136 -1.04 -14.86 -9.49
CA PHE A 136 -0.95 -15.13 -8.06
C PHE A 136 -1.47 -13.96 -7.22
N ASN A 137 -2.19 -14.28 -6.14
CA ASN A 137 -2.35 -13.42 -4.99
C ASN A 137 -1.41 -13.91 -3.88
N VAL A 138 -0.48 -13.05 -3.46
CA VAL A 138 0.49 -13.31 -2.40
C VAL A 138 0.51 -12.16 -1.39
N ASP A 139 -0.04 -12.42 -0.21
CA ASP A 139 -0.19 -11.41 0.85
C ASP A 139 0.30 -11.87 2.23
N GLY A 140 0.18 -11.02 3.24
CA GLY A 140 0.44 -11.35 4.65
C GLY A 140 -0.70 -12.14 5.32
N GLY A 141 -1.90 -12.13 4.74
CA GLY A 141 -3.09 -12.84 5.21
C GLY A 141 -4.36 -12.28 4.56
N SER A 142 -5.53 -12.82 4.90
CA SER A 142 -6.84 -12.35 4.44
C SER A 142 -7.63 -11.65 5.55
N ASP A 143 -8.57 -10.78 5.18
CA ASP A 143 -9.60 -10.28 6.10
C ASP A 143 -10.76 -11.27 6.25
N CYS A 144 -11.58 -11.06 7.28
CA CYS A 144 -12.75 -11.89 7.55
C CYS A 144 -14.08 -11.14 7.41
N THR A 145 -14.09 -9.87 6.99
CA THR A 145 -15.30 -9.02 6.99
C THR A 145 -16.44 -9.59 6.14
N VAL A 146 -16.13 -10.17 4.98
CA VAL A 146 -17.13 -10.76 4.07
C VAL A 146 -17.35 -12.25 4.35
N ASP A 147 -16.27 -12.98 4.64
CA ASP A 147 -16.31 -14.43 4.79
C ASP A 147 -16.83 -14.88 6.18
N ALA A 148 -16.57 -14.13 7.25
CA ALA A 148 -16.99 -14.47 8.61
C ALA A 148 -18.43 -14.06 8.95
N TYR A 149 -19.35 -14.12 7.98
CA TYR A 149 -20.75 -13.80 8.24
C TYR A 149 -21.34 -14.74 9.30
N LYS A 150 -21.49 -14.20 10.52
CA LYS A 150 -22.01 -14.86 11.72
C LYS A 150 -23.34 -15.56 11.42
N LYS A 151 -23.38 -16.90 11.51
CA LYS A 151 -24.54 -17.59 12.07
C LYS A 151 -24.36 -17.59 13.59
N GLU A 152 -25.45 -17.36 14.32
CA GLU A 152 -25.49 -17.04 15.77
C GLU A 152 -24.75 -18.01 16.72
N ASP A 153 -24.15 -19.12 16.25
CA ASP A 153 -23.45 -20.08 17.11
C ASP A 153 -22.16 -20.67 16.50
N GLU A 154 -21.66 -20.16 15.37
CA GLU A 154 -20.46 -20.69 14.71
C GLU A 154 -19.43 -19.58 14.47
N ILE A 155 -18.21 -19.77 14.98
CA ILE A 155 -17.03 -18.98 14.60
C ILE A 155 -16.78 -19.30 13.12
N GLY A 156 -17.16 -18.38 12.23
CA GLY A 156 -17.12 -18.57 10.78
C GLY A 156 -15.71 -18.72 10.22
N GLU A 157 -15.36 -19.99 10.00
CA GLU A 157 -14.34 -20.65 9.17
C GLU A 157 -12.90 -20.10 9.05
N ILE A 158 -12.00 -20.88 9.65
CA ILE A 158 -10.54 -20.90 9.50
C ILE A 158 -10.11 -21.72 8.24
N ASP A 159 -11.07 -22.23 7.45
CA ASP A 159 -10.83 -23.33 6.50
C ASP A 159 -10.67 -22.90 5.02
N LYS A 160 -10.77 -21.60 4.69
CA LYS A 160 -10.54 -21.12 3.31
C LYS A 160 -9.06 -20.88 3.04
N TYR A 161 -8.62 -21.18 1.81
CA TYR A 161 -7.27 -20.86 1.36
C TYR A 161 -7.09 -19.33 1.27
N PRO A 162 -6.09 -18.77 1.99
CA PRO A 162 -5.86 -17.32 2.05
C PRO A 162 -5.04 -16.80 0.86
N PHE A 163 -4.50 -17.68 0.02
CA PHE A 163 -3.71 -17.33 -1.16
C PHE A 163 -4.09 -18.24 -2.32
N VAL A 164 -4.21 -17.66 -3.50
CA VAL A 164 -4.71 -18.36 -4.69
C VAL A 164 -3.79 -18.11 -5.87
N GLY A 165 -3.47 -19.19 -6.58
CA GLY A 165 -2.89 -19.18 -7.91
C GLY A 165 -3.99 -19.41 -8.94
N ALA A 166 -3.83 -18.83 -10.12
CA ALA A 166 -4.75 -19.02 -11.22
C ALA A 166 -4.01 -19.16 -12.54
N TYR A 167 -4.51 -20.04 -13.40
CA TYR A 167 -4.07 -20.12 -14.77
C TYR A 167 -5.25 -19.92 -15.72
N SER A 168 -5.13 -18.93 -16.59
CA SER A 168 -6.02 -18.72 -17.74
C SER A 168 -5.25 -19.00 -19.02
N MET A 169 -5.78 -19.90 -19.84
CA MET A 169 -5.19 -20.24 -21.14
C MET A 169 -5.74 -19.31 -22.22
N GLU A 170 -4.91 -18.97 -23.21
CA GLU A 170 -5.35 -18.24 -24.40
C GLU A 170 -6.69 -18.77 -24.97
N GLY A 171 -7.64 -17.85 -25.20
CA GLY A 171 -8.95 -18.16 -25.74
C GLY A 171 -9.96 -18.74 -24.73
N SER A 172 -9.53 -19.01 -23.49
CA SER A 172 -10.42 -19.43 -22.41
C SER A 172 -11.25 -18.27 -21.90
N LYS A 173 -12.46 -18.56 -21.42
CA LYS A 173 -13.27 -17.63 -20.63
C LYS A 173 -13.16 -17.87 -19.12
N ASP A 174 -12.65 -19.05 -18.75
CA ASP A 174 -12.52 -19.52 -17.37
C ASP A 174 -11.05 -19.59 -16.96
N MET A 175 -10.81 -19.62 -15.65
CA MET A 175 -9.49 -19.82 -15.05
C MET A 175 -9.49 -21.05 -14.16
N SER A 176 -8.38 -21.78 -14.16
CA SER A 176 -8.12 -22.87 -13.20
C SER A 176 -7.52 -22.27 -11.94
N LEU A 177 -8.14 -22.51 -10.79
CA LEU A 177 -7.66 -22.04 -9.50
C LEU A 177 -6.97 -23.17 -8.72
N TYR A 178 -5.93 -22.83 -7.98
CA TYR A 178 -5.25 -23.74 -7.06
C TYR A 178 -4.72 -22.97 -5.84
N PRO A 179 -4.54 -23.63 -4.68
CA PRO A 179 -3.91 -23.00 -3.53
C PRO A 179 -2.48 -22.57 -3.86
N ALA A 180 -2.12 -21.34 -3.48
CA ALA A 180 -0.76 -20.83 -3.61
C ALA A 180 -0.12 -20.60 -2.24
N TYR A 181 1.19 -20.42 -2.23
CA TYR A 181 1.96 -20.07 -1.05
C TYR A 181 2.40 -18.61 -1.09
N SER A 182 2.35 -17.91 0.03
CA SER A 182 2.79 -16.52 0.10
C SER A 182 3.99 -16.33 1.02
N PRO A 183 5.10 -15.77 0.53
CA PRO A 183 6.18 -15.30 1.39
C PRO A 183 5.77 -14.13 2.29
N GLY A 184 4.71 -13.39 1.91
CA GLY A 184 4.25 -12.18 2.60
C GLY A 184 4.00 -12.37 4.09
N VAL A 185 3.62 -13.58 4.51
CA VAL A 185 3.44 -13.96 5.92
C VAL A 185 4.71 -13.73 6.73
N PHE A 186 5.88 -14.11 6.20
CA PHE A 186 7.16 -13.95 6.89
C PHE A 186 7.59 -12.49 6.98
N TRP A 187 7.32 -11.72 5.92
CA TRP A 187 7.61 -10.30 5.87
C TRP A 187 6.77 -9.52 6.89
N LEU A 188 5.47 -9.80 6.95
CA LEU A 188 4.58 -9.22 7.94
C LEU A 188 5.03 -9.60 9.36
N TYR A 189 5.37 -10.88 9.58
CA TYR A 189 5.87 -11.35 10.87
C TYR A 189 7.12 -10.59 11.32
N LEU A 190 8.12 -10.47 10.45
CA LEU A 190 9.38 -9.80 10.79
C LEU A 190 9.24 -8.27 10.88
N ALA A 191 8.29 -7.68 10.14
CA ALA A 191 7.98 -6.27 10.27
C ALA A 191 7.47 -5.93 11.67
N VAL A 192 6.59 -6.79 12.20
CA VAL A 192 6.11 -6.74 13.58
C VAL A 192 7.25 -6.99 14.57
N TYR A 193 8.05 -8.04 14.36
CA TYR A 193 9.10 -8.45 15.29
C TYR A 193 10.17 -7.37 15.47
N PHE A 194 10.64 -6.79 14.36
CA PHE A 194 11.70 -5.77 14.37
C PHE A 194 11.18 -4.34 14.55
N ASP A 195 9.87 -4.12 14.59
CA ASP A 195 9.23 -2.80 14.58
C ASP A 195 9.71 -1.95 13.38
N MET A 196 9.71 -2.58 12.20
CA MET A 196 10.21 -1.99 10.95
C MET A 196 9.35 -2.42 9.78
N ARG A 197 8.74 -1.46 9.06
CA ARG A 197 7.95 -1.77 7.86
C ARG A 197 8.74 -2.58 6.84
N GLU A 198 8.06 -3.46 6.13
CA GLU A 198 8.55 -4.42 5.13
C GLU A 198 9.46 -3.75 4.10
N GLY A 199 9.03 -2.62 3.52
CA GLY A 199 9.86 -1.87 2.57
C GLY A 199 11.13 -1.26 3.16
N SER A 200 11.21 -1.12 4.49
CA SER A 200 12.44 -0.73 5.20
C SER A 200 13.35 -1.93 5.47
N LEU A 201 12.77 -3.08 5.80
CA LEU A 201 13.48 -4.35 5.94
C LEU A 201 14.11 -4.76 4.60
N MET A 202 13.35 -4.66 3.51
CA MET A 202 13.83 -4.93 2.14
C MET A 202 15.00 -4.02 1.78
N ALA A 203 14.86 -2.70 1.99
CA ALA A 203 15.95 -1.76 1.72
C ALA A 203 17.19 -2.01 2.60
N LEU A 204 17.01 -2.45 3.85
CA LEU A 204 18.14 -2.80 4.73
C LEU A 204 18.85 -4.09 4.31
N ALA A 205 18.09 -5.06 3.78
CA ALA A 205 18.63 -6.30 3.22
C ALA A 205 19.59 -6.02 2.06
N GLU A 206 19.28 -5.03 1.22
CA GLU A 206 20.12 -4.61 0.09
C GLU A 206 21.27 -3.68 0.49
N ALA A 207 21.13 -2.91 1.57
CA ALA A 207 22.06 -1.83 1.90
C ALA A 207 23.30 -2.27 2.70
N SER A 208 23.15 -3.18 3.67
CA SER A 208 24.28 -3.71 4.43
C SER A 208 24.95 -4.85 3.67
N GLU A 209 26.28 -4.95 3.76
CA GLU A 209 27.05 -6.05 3.15
C GLU A 209 27.11 -7.30 4.04
N SER A 210 26.70 -7.23 5.32
CA SER A 210 26.73 -8.36 6.24
C SER A 210 25.84 -9.52 5.76
N LYS A 211 26.42 -10.71 5.66
CA LYS A 211 25.77 -11.92 5.14
C LYS A 211 26.14 -13.13 5.99
N ALA A 212 25.13 -13.78 6.54
CA ALA A 212 25.28 -15.07 7.21
C ALA A 212 25.53 -16.19 6.20
N TYR A 213 26.27 -17.22 6.62
CA TYR A 213 26.57 -18.41 5.82
C TYR A 213 25.54 -19.53 6.02
N LEU A 214 24.42 -19.24 6.69
CA LEU A 214 23.29 -20.15 6.79
C LEU A 214 22.60 -20.29 5.43
N GLU A 215 22.45 -21.53 4.98
CA GLU A 215 21.71 -21.86 3.77
C GLU A 215 20.23 -22.12 4.06
N VAL A 216 19.36 -21.73 3.13
CA VAL A 216 17.90 -21.86 3.24
C VAL A 216 17.47 -23.32 3.32
N GLU A 217 18.13 -24.22 2.60
CA GLU A 217 17.83 -25.66 2.61
C GLU A 217 17.94 -26.25 4.03
N ASN A 218 18.88 -25.76 4.85
CA ASN A 218 19.04 -26.20 6.23
C ASN A 218 17.87 -25.77 7.14
N ILE A 219 17.10 -24.77 6.72
CA ILE A 219 15.94 -24.23 7.43
C ILE A 219 14.65 -24.93 6.95
N LEU A 220 14.61 -25.34 5.68
CA LEU A 220 13.46 -26.01 5.06
C LEU A 220 13.51 -27.55 5.13
N SER A 221 14.63 -28.16 5.57
CA SER A 221 14.85 -29.60 5.53
C SER A 221 14.14 -30.39 6.65
N ASN A 222 12.88 -30.78 6.43
CA ASN A 222 12.32 -32.14 6.58
C ASN A 222 10.83 -32.15 6.94
N LYS A 223 10.03 -32.62 5.97
CA LYS A 223 8.66 -33.17 6.07
C LYS A 223 7.53 -32.19 6.39
N ALA A 224 6.60 -32.13 5.44
CA ALA A 224 5.53 -31.15 5.26
C ALA A 224 6.09 -29.79 4.84
N CYS A 225 5.56 -29.25 3.74
CA CYS A 225 5.76 -27.87 3.37
C CYS A 225 5.57 -27.01 4.64
N PRO A 226 6.43 -26.04 5.00
CA PRO A 226 6.23 -25.16 6.17
C PRO A 226 4.87 -24.43 6.18
N LEU A 227 4.09 -24.59 5.10
CA LEU A 227 2.92 -23.87 4.70
C LEU A 227 1.60 -24.67 4.89
N GLU A 228 1.66 -25.90 5.40
CA GLU A 228 0.44 -26.64 5.83
C GLU A 228 -0.07 -26.19 7.21
N SER A 229 0.78 -25.52 8.00
CA SER A 229 0.45 -24.99 9.33
C SER A 229 1.24 -23.71 9.63
N PRO A 230 0.62 -22.53 9.63
CA PRO A 230 1.29 -21.24 9.88
C PRO A 230 2.12 -21.20 11.18
N ASP A 231 1.69 -21.93 12.21
CA ASP A 231 2.36 -21.95 13.52
C ASP A 231 3.75 -22.61 13.47
N HIS A 232 3.97 -23.57 12.56
CA HIS A 232 5.27 -24.24 12.43
C HIS A 232 6.32 -23.37 11.73
N ALA A 233 5.93 -22.63 10.68
CA ALA A 233 6.86 -21.73 9.99
C ALA A 233 7.30 -20.56 10.87
N GLU A 234 6.39 -20.00 11.67
CA GLU A 234 6.71 -18.93 12.63
C GLU A 234 7.82 -19.33 13.62
N ASP A 235 7.75 -20.55 14.16
CA ASP A 235 8.75 -21.06 15.10
C ASP A 235 10.13 -21.24 14.46
N GLU A 236 10.21 -21.70 13.21
CA GLU A 236 11.48 -21.82 12.48
C GLU A 236 12.10 -20.46 12.16
N ILE A 237 11.29 -19.47 11.72
CA ILE A 237 11.80 -18.10 11.51
C ILE A 237 12.30 -17.51 12.83
N LEU A 238 11.60 -17.73 13.95
CA LEU A 238 12.06 -17.22 15.24
C LEU A 238 13.37 -17.87 15.70
N LYS A 239 13.58 -19.17 15.43
CA LYS A 239 14.87 -19.84 15.69
C LYS A 239 15.99 -19.20 14.87
N LEU A 240 15.75 -18.97 13.58
CA LEU A 240 16.70 -18.28 12.69
C LEU A 240 17.07 -16.89 13.23
N VAL A 241 16.07 -16.09 13.59
CA VAL A 241 16.28 -14.74 14.14
C VAL A 241 17.14 -14.81 15.40
N LYS A 242 16.78 -15.67 16.36
CA LYS A 242 17.53 -15.84 17.61
C LYS A 242 18.96 -16.33 17.37
N GLU A 243 19.16 -17.22 16.40
CA GLU A 243 20.49 -17.67 16.04
C GLU A 243 21.35 -16.50 15.54
N ILE A 244 20.87 -15.71 14.58
CA ILE A 244 21.62 -14.58 14.04
C ILE A 244 21.82 -13.47 15.07
N GLU A 245 20.83 -13.24 15.93
CA GLU A 245 20.96 -12.30 17.05
C GLU A 245 22.07 -12.69 18.04
N SER A 246 22.37 -13.99 18.16
CA SER A 246 23.45 -14.50 19.00
C SER A 246 24.85 -14.28 18.42
N TYR A 247 24.99 -13.94 17.13
CA TYR A 247 26.29 -13.79 16.48
C TYR A 247 27.09 -12.63 17.09
N THR A 248 28.38 -12.85 17.27
CA THR A 248 29.32 -11.89 17.82
C THR A 248 30.44 -11.60 16.82
N GLN A 249 31.32 -10.64 17.14
CA GLN A 249 32.50 -10.36 16.31
C GLN A 249 33.44 -11.58 16.17
N GLU A 250 33.45 -12.49 17.15
CA GLU A 250 34.25 -13.73 17.12
C GLU A 250 33.73 -14.73 16.07
N ASP A 251 32.45 -14.65 15.70
CA ASP A 251 31.84 -15.50 14.69
C ASP A 251 32.12 -15.02 13.25
N ALA A 252 32.70 -13.83 13.07
CA ALA A 252 33.00 -13.25 11.76
C ALA A 252 34.06 -14.07 11.02
N GLY A 253 33.85 -14.29 9.72
CA GLY A 253 34.63 -15.20 8.89
C GLY A 253 34.26 -16.69 9.05
N VAL A 254 33.48 -17.06 10.08
CA VAL A 254 33.09 -18.45 10.35
C VAL A 254 31.60 -18.69 10.13
N LYS A 255 30.73 -17.89 10.74
CA LYS A 255 29.26 -17.99 10.59
C LYS A 255 28.67 -16.94 9.64
N PHE A 256 29.40 -15.85 9.44
CA PHE A 256 29.03 -14.74 8.55
C PHE A 256 30.29 -14.05 8.05
N ASN A 257 30.19 -13.15 7.07
CA ASN A 257 31.36 -12.46 6.51
C ASN A 257 32.01 -11.46 7.49
N TYR A 258 31.33 -10.36 7.81
CA TYR A 258 31.77 -9.31 8.73
C TYR A 258 30.59 -8.41 9.09
N PHE A 259 30.72 -7.60 10.14
CA PHE A 259 29.79 -6.51 10.43
C PHE A 259 30.16 -5.28 9.59
N ASP A 260 29.24 -4.84 8.73
CA ASP A 260 29.42 -3.61 7.96
C ASP A 260 29.43 -2.41 8.90
N THR A 261 30.57 -1.71 8.95
CA THR A 261 30.81 -0.61 9.90
C THR A 261 29.97 0.63 9.62
N ARG A 262 29.30 0.70 8.45
CA ARG A 262 28.34 1.76 8.12
C ARG A 262 27.01 1.62 8.86
N PHE A 263 26.76 0.45 9.45
CA PHE A 263 25.52 0.09 10.13
C PHE A 263 25.79 -0.34 11.56
N SER A 264 24.77 -0.23 12.41
CA SER A 264 24.83 -0.82 13.76
C SER A 264 24.88 -2.36 13.68
N GLU A 265 25.39 -3.00 14.73
CA GLU A 265 25.36 -4.47 14.83
C GLU A 265 23.94 -5.03 14.70
N LYS A 266 22.95 -4.36 15.30
CA LYS A 266 21.53 -4.70 15.18
C LYS A 266 21.06 -4.64 13.74
N GLU A 267 21.35 -3.56 13.01
CA GLU A 267 20.97 -3.42 11.60
C GLU A 267 21.64 -4.48 10.70
N ASN A 268 22.90 -4.79 10.96
CA ASN A 268 23.60 -5.87 10.24
C ASN A 268 22.96 -7.24 10.49
N LYS A 269 22.58 -7.54 11.73
CA LYS A 269 21.86 -8.78 12.10
C LYS A 269 20.51 -8.87 11.41
N ILE A 270 19.73 -7.78 11.43
CA ILE A 270 18.46 -7.70 10.69
C ILE A 270 18.69 -7.91 9.20
N SER A 271 19.69 -7.25 8.60
CA SER A 271 20.03 -7.44 7.18
C SER A 271 20.34 -8.89 6.85
N MET A 272 21.15 -9.58 7.68
CA MET A 272 21.45 -11.00 7.49
C MET A 272 20.19 -11.89 7.51
N VAL A 273 19.28 -11.68 8.48
CA VAL A 273 17.98 -12.36 8.51
C VAL A 273 17.21 -12.08 7.22
N MET A 274 17.05 -10.82 6.85
CA MET A 274 16.21 -10.43 5.71
C MET A 274 16.77 -10.91 4.38
N LYS A 275 18.09 -11.06 4.22
CA LYS A 275 18.70 -11.69 3.04
C LYS A 275 18.31 -13.17 2.90
N ILE A 276 18.27 -13.90 4.01
CA ILE A 276 17.82 -15.30 4.02
C ILE A 276 16.34 -15.38 3.69
N ILE A 277 15.51 -14.52 4.31
CA ILE A 277 14.07 -14.44 4.04
C ILE A 277 13.78 -14.06 2.57
N GLN A 278 14.59 -13.18 1.98
CA GLN A 278 14.48 -12.85 0.56
C GLN A 278 14.79 -14.06 -0.32
N LYS A 279 15.82 -14.85 -0.01
CA LYS A 279 16.12 -16.09 -0.72
C LYS A 279 14.98 -17.12 -0.58
N MET A 280 14.45 -17.31 0.63
CA MET A 280 13.25 -18.13 0.86
C MET A 280 12.05 -17.65 0.05
N SER A 281 11.90 -16.34 -0.10
CA SER A 281 10.80 -15.75 -0.89
C SER A 281 10.93 -16.09 -2.37
N TYR A 282 12.15 -16.15 -2.92
CA TYR A 282 12.39 -16.65 -4.27
C TYR A 282 12.00 -18.13 -4.36
N ASP A 283 12.51 -18.97 -3.47
CA ASP A 283 12.26 -20.43 -3.50
C ASP A 283 10.75 -20.76 -3.43
N ILE A 284 9.97 -20.05 -2.60
CA ILE A 284 8.51 -20.24 -2.50
C ILE A 284 7.80 -19.84 -3.79
N MET A 285 8.17 -18.70 -4.38
CA MET A 285 7.54 -18.25 -5.62
C MET A 285 7.92 -19.13 -6.80
N GLU A 286 9.18 -19.59 -6.85
CA GLU A 286 9.63 -20.59 -7.82
C GLU A 286 8.83 -21.88 -7.69
N LEU A 287 8.63 -22.39 -6.47
CA LEU A 287 7.81 -23.59 -6.23
C LEU A 287 6.37 -23.42 -6.74
N ASN A 288 5.74 -22.27 -6.47
CA ASN A 288 4.40 -21.96 -6.97
C ASN A 288 4.34 -22.00 -8.51
N ILE A 289 5.35 -21.42 -9.17
CA ILE A 289 5.44 -21.36 -10.63
C ILE A 289 5.74 -22.73 -11.22
N GLU A 290 6.69 -23.46 -10.65
CA GLU A 290 7.10 -24.79 -11.11
C GLU A 290 5.94 -25.79 -10.99
N HIS A 291 5.18 -25.75 -9.89
CA HIS A 291 3.94 -26.53 -9.77
C HIS A 291 2.97 -26.18 -10.91
N ALA A 292 2.72 -24.89 -11.16
CA ALA A 292 1.79 -24.47 -12.21
C ALA A 292 2.27 -24.88 -13.62
N ILE A 293 3.57 -24.78 -13.89
CA ILE A 293 4.19 -25.24 -15.14
C ILE A 293 3.95 -26.73 -15.32
N GLU A 294 4.18 -27.54 -14.29
CA GLU A 294 3.97 -28.99 -14.36
C GLU A 294 2.49 -29.35 -14.52
N ALA A 295 1.61 -28.73 -13.72
CA ALA A 295 0.19 -29.04 -13.69
C ALA A 295 -0.57 -28.61 -14.95
N TYR A 296 -0.18 -27.48 -15.56
CA TYR A 296 -0.89 -26.89 -16.70
C TYR A 296 -0.07 -26.86 -17.99
N HIS A 297 1.13 -27.43 -18.00
CA HIS A 297 2.06 -27.45 -19.15
C HIS A 297 2.36 -26.05 -19.70
N ILE A 298 2.55 -25.09 -18.79
CA ILE A 298 2.78 -23.68 -19.13
C ILE A 298 4.17 -23.53 -19.77
N LYS A 299 4.22 -22.74 -20.84
CA LYS A 299 5.48 -22.18 -21.35
C LYS A 299 5.58 -20.73 -20.88
N PRO A 300 6.47 -20.41 -19.93
CA PRO A 300 6.57 -19.06 -19.39
C PRO A 300 6.76 -17.99 -20.46
N GLU A 301 7.58 -18.22 -21.48
CA GLU A 301 7.86 -17.28 -22.57
C GLU A 301 6.65 -16.93 -23.46
N GLU A 302 5.60 -17.76 -23.43
CA GLU A 302 4.32 -17.53 -24.11
C GLU A 302 3.23 -17.05 -23.14
N THR A 303 3.56 -16.82 -21.86
CA THR A 303 2.61 -16.57 -20.77
C THR A 303 2.94 -15.28 -20.03
N TYR A 304 1.91 -14.50 -19.65
CA TYR A 304 2.09 -13.36 -18.76
C TYR A 304 2.07 -13.79 -17.30
N LEU A 305 2.93 -13.21 -16.47
CA LEU A 305 2.89 -13.35 -15.02
C LEU A 305 2.07 -12.22 -14.42
N ALA A 306 0.95 -12.54 -13.76
CA ALA A 306 0.11 -11.59 -13.05
C ALA A 306 0.31 -11.70 -11.53
N MET A 307 0.54 -10.58 -10.85
CA MET A 307 0.84 -10.56 -9.41
C MET A 307 0.00 -9.51 -8.68
N SER A 308 -0.54 -9.91 -7.53
CA SER A 308 -1.29 -9.08 -6.59
C SER A 308 -1.03 -9.51 -5.14
N GLY A 309 -1.56 -8.76 -4.17
CA GLY A 309 -1.28 -8.91 -2.75
C GLY A 309 -0.05 -8.12 -2.32
N GLY A 310 0.02 -7.77 -1.03
CA GLY A 310 1.05 -6.92 -0.45
C GLY A 310 2.49 -7.37 -0.74
N PHE A 311 2.75 -8.67 -0.89
CA PHE A 311 4.08 -9.19 -1.21
C PHE A 311 4.54 -8.82 -2.63
N ALA A 312 3.62 -8.57 -3.58
CA ALA A 312 3.98 -8.13 -4.93
C ALA A 312 4.67 -6.74 -4.97
N LEU A 313 4.76 -6.02 -3.84
CA LEU A 313 5.63 -4.84 -3.69
C LEU A 313 7.12 -5.18 -3.53
N ASN A 314 7.47 -6.47 -3.40
CA ASN A 314 8.85 -6.97 -3.33
C ASN A 314 9.49 -6.94 -4.73
N CYS A 315 10.08 -5.79 -5.06
CA CYS A 315 10.67 -5.55 -6.37
C CYS A 315 11.80 -6.52 -6.76
N PRO A 316 12.70 -6.93 -5.84
CA PRO A 316 13.70 -7.94 -6.16
C PRO A 316 13.10 -9.28 -6.57
N CYS A 317 12.02 -9.73 -5.92
CA CYS A 317 11.34 -10.97 -6.26
C CYS A 317 10.69 -10.90 -7.64
N ASN A 318 9.97 -9.81 -7.95
CA ASN A 318 9.39 -9.64 -9.28
C ASN A 318 10.48 -9.67 -10.38
N THR A 319 11.58 -8.93 -10.21
CA THR A 319 12.72 -8.97 -11.16
C THR A 319 13.29 -10.37 -11.30
N HIS A 320 13.52 -11.06 -10.18
CA HIS A 320 14.08 -12.40 -10.16
C HIS A 320 13.23 -13.39 -10.97
N LEU A 321 11.90 -13.36 -10.79
CA LEU A 321 10.98 -14.25 -11.52
C LEU A 321 10.96 -13.94 -13.02
N MET A 322 10.94 -12.66 -13.41
CA MET A 322 11.00 -12.26 -14.81
C MET A 322 12.32 -12.69 -15.47
N ASN A 323 13.45 -12.57 -14.75
CA ASN A 323 14.76 -12.94 -15.26
C ASN A 323 14.99 -14.46 -15.32
N LYS A 324 14.44 -15.24 -14.37
CA LYS A 324 14.59 -16.71 -14.35
C LYS A 324 13.71 -17.40 -15.40
N TYR A 325 12.46 -16.99 -15.52
CA TYR A 325 11.46 -17.68 -16.34
C TYR A 325 11.21 -17.00 -17.69
N HIS A 326 11.65 -15.76 -17.90
CA HIS A 326 11.47 -15.02 -19.15
C HIS A 326 10.00 -14.91 -19.59
N PHE A 327 9.09 -14.68 -18.64
CA PHE A 327 7.67 -14.49 -18.93
C PHE A 327 7.45 -13.44 -20.03
N LYS A 328 6.42 -13.65 -20.86
CA LYS A 328 6.04 -12.76 -21.96
C LYS A 328 5.82 -11.31 -21.51
N GLY A 329 5.34 -11.14 -20.28
CA GLY A 329 5.21 -9.83 -19.63
C GLY A 329 4.74 -9.95 -18.20
N PHE A 330 4.74 -8.82 -17.50
CA PHE A 330 4.32 -8.72 -16.10
C PHE A 330 3.05 -7.87 -15.99
N ILE A 331 2.06 -8.36 -15.26
CA ILE A 331 0.76 -7.71 -15.05
C ILE A 331 0.56 -7.49 -13.57
N ALA A 332 0.44 -6.23 -13.15
CA ALA A 332 0.11 -5.89 -11.78
C ALA A 332 -0.53 -4.50 -11.74
N PRO A 333 -1.59 -4.29 -10.93
CA PRO A 333 -2.12 -2.95 -10.73
C PRO A 333 -1.11 -2.08 -9.98
N PRO A 334 -1.15 -0.75 -10.11
CA PRO A 334 -0.29 0.15 -9.32
C PRO A 334 -0.53 0.03 -7.80
N CYS A 335 -1.73 -0.37 -7.41
CA CYS A 335 -2.17 -0.65 -6.04
C CYS A 335 -2.21 -2.17 -5.75
N VAL A 336 -1.08 -2.87 -5.87
CA VAL A 336 -1.05 -4.35 -5.66
C VAL A 336 -1.43 -4.82 -4.25
N SER A 337 -1.27 -3.99 -3.23
CA SER A 337 -1.64 -4.33 -1.84
C SER A 337 -3.13 -4.15 -1.59
N ASP A 338 -3.58 -4.23 -0.33
CA ASP A 338 -4.97 -3.98 0.06
C ASP A 338 -5.55 -2.64 -0.42
N SER A 339 -4.68 -1.67 -0.72
CA SER A 339 -5.04 -0.44 -1.43
C SER A 339 -5.71 -0.65 -2.79
N GLY A 340 -5.61 -1.84 -3.39
CA GLY A 340 -6.26 -2.27 -4.64
C GLY A 340 -7.53 -3.09 -4.47
N MET A 341 -7.97 -3.34 -3.25
CA MET A 341 -9.11 -4.24 -3.00
C MET A 341 -10.40 -3.75 -3.63
N ALA A 342 -10.69 -2.46 -3.60
CA ALA A 342 -11.88 -1.92 -4.29
C ALA A 342 -11.82 -2.19 -5.80
N LEU A 343 -10.63 -2.11 -6.42
CA LEU A 343 -10.46 -2.46 -7.84
C LEU A 343 -10.80 -3.93 -8.07
N GLY A 344 -10.20 -4.81 -7.27
CA GLY A 344 -10.39 -6.25 -7.31
C GLY A 344 -11.83 -6.69 -7.12
N ILE A 345 -12.51 -6.14 -6.10
CA ILE A 345 -13.92 -6.40 -5.79
C ILE A 345 -14.82 -6.04 -6.97
N GLY A 346 -14.59 -4.87 -7.58
CA GLY A 346 -15.37 -4.41 -8.73
C GLY A 346 -15.18 -5.33 -9.94
N LEU A 347 -13.93 -5.64 -10.29
CA LEU A 347 -13.61 -6.52 -11.41
C LEU A 347 -14.14 -7.95 -11.20
N TYR A 348 -14.03 -8.47 -9.98
CA TYR A 348 -14.58 -9.77 -9.63
C TYR A 348 -16.11 -9.79 -9.78
N ALA A 349 -16.81 -8.76 -9.28
CA ALA A 349 -18.26 -8.65 -9.42
C ALA A 349 -18.70 -8.56 -10.89
N PHE A 350 -18.03 -7.74 -11.72
CA PHE A 350 -18.31 -7.68 -13.15
C PHE A 350 -18.07 -9.01 -13.84
N TYR A 351 -16.94 -9.67 -13.58
CA TYR A 351 -16.63 -10.98 -14.15
C TYR A 351 -17.71 -12.02 -13.78
N SER A 352 -18.02 -12.15 -12.49
CA SER A 352 -18.97 -13.12 -11.96
C SER A 352 -20.40 -12.89 -12.46
N LYS A 353 -20.88 -11.65 -12.46
CA LYS A 353 -22.26 -11.30 -12.86
C LYS A 353 -22.48 -11.25 -14.37
N THR A 354 -21.42 -11.14 -15.16
CA THR A 354 -21.49 -11.16 -16.64
C THR A 354 -21.00 -12.47 -17.25
N ASN A 355 -20.53 -13.43 -16.43
CA ASN A 355 -19.89 -14.65 -16.88
C ASN A 355 -18.72 -14.34 -17.85
N GLY A 356 -17.87 -13.40 -17.44
CA GLY A 356 -16.72 -12.89 -18.20
C GLY A 356 -17.06 -12.01 -19.41
N ALA A 357 -18.34 -11.72 -19.67
CA ALA A 357 -18.76 -10.88 -20.80
C ALA A 357 -18.75 -9.38 -20.44
N PHE A 358 -17.55 -8.82 -20.30
CA PHE A 358 -17.33 -7.38 -20.19
C PHE A 358 -16.02 -6.94 -20.86
N HIS A 359 -15.89 -5.64 -21.12
CA HIS A 359 -14.68 -4.99 -21.62
C HIS A 359 -14.21 -3.95 -20.59
N PHE A 360 -13.00 -4.14 -20.10
CA PHE A 360 -12.31 -3.22 -19.21
C PHE A 360 -10.82 -3.23 -19.53
N LYS A 361 -10.21 -2.05 -19.38
CA LYS A 361 -8.76 -1.85 -19.37
C LYS A 361 -8.42 -0.75 -18.37
N LEU A 362 -7.52 -1.03 -17.45
CA LEU A 362 -6.93 -0.01 -16.59
C LEU A 362 -5.93 0.81 -17.41
N GLU A 363 -6.28 2.05 -17.75
CA GLU A 363 -5.48 2.85 -18.69
C GLU A 363 -4.25 3.51 -18.06
N SER A 364 -4.26 3.73 -16.74
CA SER A 364 -3.17 4.41 -16.02
C SER A 364 -3.26 4.21 -14.50
N ALA A 365 -2.39 4.86 -13.72
CA ALA A 365 -2.53 4.94 -12.27
C ALA A 365 -3.35 6.15 -11.78
N TYR A 366 -3.68 7.12 -12.65
CA TYR A 366 -4.15 8.45 -12.24
C TYR A 366 -5.67 8.54 -12.15
N TYR A 367 -6.25 7.81 -11.19
CA TYR A 367 -7.69 7.78 -10.91
C TYR A 367 -8.08 8.45 -9.59
N GLY A 368 -7.09 8.96 -8.83
CA GLY A 368 -7.31 9.66 -7.59
C GLY A 368 -7.93 11.05 -7.76
N GLU A 369 -7.82 11.84 -6.70
CA GLU A 369 -8.35 13.20 -6.64
C GLU A 369 -7.57 14.16 -7.55
N LYS A 370 -8.31 15.11 -8.12
CA LYS A 370 -7.76 16.26 -8.81
C LYS A 370 -8.16 17.50 -8.03
N ASP A 371 -7.24 18.46 -7.96
CA ASP A 371 -7.47 19.74 -7.32
C ASP A 371 -7.33 20.88 -8.33
N SER A 372 -8.11 21.95 -8.17
CA SER A 372 -8.13 23.10 -9.07
C SER A 372 -7.19 24.18 -8.56
N LEU A 373 -6.25 24.61 -9.40
CA LEU A 373 -5.36 25.70 -9.06
C LEU A 373 -6.14 27.02 -8.94
N GLU A 374 -7.15 27.21 -9.78
CA GLU A 374 -8.02 28.39 -9.77
C GLU A 374 -8.76 28.50 -8.44
N ALA A 375 -9.47 27.44 -8.04
CA ALA A 375 -10.19 27.40 -6.76
C ALA A 375 -9.25 27.52 -5.55
N PHE A 376 -8.02 26.99 -5.65
CA PHE A 376 -6.99 27.19 -4.63
C PHE A 376 -6.58 28.65 -4.49
N LEU A 377 -6.30 29.34 -5.60
CA LEU A 377 -5.85 30.73 -5.60
C LEU A 377 -6.92 31.70 -5.07
N GLU A 378 -8.21 31.41 -5.28
CA GLU A 378 -9.33 32.21 -4.73
C GLU A 378 -9.36 32.23 -3.19
N LYS A 379 -8.73 31.26 -2.51
CA LYS A 379 -8.65 31.24 -1.05
C LYS A 379 -7.67 32.27 -0.48
N HIS A 380 -6.75 32.80 -1.30
CA HIS A 380 -5.69 33.75 -0.91
C HIS A 380 -4.80 33.33 0.28
N THR A 381 -4.83 32.04 0.68
CA THR A 381 -4.21 31.55 1.93
C THR A 381 -2.68 31.64 1.90
N PHE A 382 -2.08 31.52 0.70
CA PHE A 382 -0.62 31.46 0.54
C PHE A 382 -0.01 32.61 -0.27
N ASP A 383 -0.78 33.65 -0.61
CA ASP A 383 -0.36 34.75 -1.51
C ASP A 383 0.94 35.43 -1.08
N GLN A 384 1.11 35.67 0.22
CA GLN A 384 2.31 36.30 0.78
C GLN A 384 3.60 35.48 0.56
N PHE A 385 3.47 34.19 0.29
CA PHE A 385 4.56 33.26 0.01
C PHE A 385 4.81 33.04 -1.48
N ILE A 386 3.94 33.53 -2.36
CA ILE A 386 4.13 33.44 -3.81
C ILE A 386 4.98 34.62 -4.28
N HIS A 387 6.14 34.34 -4.88
CA HIS A 387 6.99 35.34 -5.52
C HIS A 387 6.53 35.62 -6.95
N SER A 388 6.40 34.56 -7.73
CA SER A 388 5.96 34.62 -9.11
C SER A 388 5.24 33.33 -9.50
N MET A 389 4.39 33.43 -10.51
CA MET A 389 3.69 32.32 -11.13
C MET A 389 3.78 32.48 -12.64
N ASP A 390 4.38 31.49 -13.30
CA ASP A 390 4.58 31.46 -14.75
C ASP A 390 3.89 30.23 -15.33
N VAL A 391 3.51 30.27 -16.61
CA VAL A 391 3.07 29.06 -17.32
C VAL A 391 4.23 28.06 -17.38
N TYR A 392 3.90 26.77 -17.30
CA TYR A 392 4.88 25.69 -17.39
C TYR A 392 5.65 25.72 -18.71
N GLU A 393 6.98 25.67 -18.60
CA GLU A 393 7.91 25.50 -19.71
C GLU A 393 8.89 24.36 -19.36
N PRO A 394 8.99 23.30 -20.18
CA PRO A 394 9.84 22.15 -19.90
C PRO A 394 11.30 22.50 -19.63
N ALA A 395 11.87 23.43 -20.42
CA ALA A 395 13.26 23.86 -20.29
C ALA A 395 13.52 24.55 -18.94
N LYS A 396 12.59 25.40 -18.50
CA LYS A 396 12.68 26.07 -17.20
C LYS A 396 12.57 25.06 -16.05
N ALA A 397 11.69 24.07 -16.19
CA ALA A 397 11.55 22.99 -15.23
C ALA A 397 12.82 22.12 -15.12
N ALA A 398 13.45 21.78 -16.24
CA ALA A 398 14.74 21.09 -16.24
C ALA A 398 15.84 21.93 -15.56
N MET A 399 15.90 23.23 -15.84
CA MET A 399 16.87 24.14 -15.20
C MET A 399 16.65 24.31 -13.69
N ASP A 400 15.41 24.34 -13.21
CA ASP A 400 15.14 24.40 -11.78
C ASP A 400 15.48 23.09 -11.08
N LEU A 401 15.11 21.95 -11.69
CA LEU A 401 15.41 20.61 -11.17
C LEU A 401 16.92 20.35 -11.06
N MET A 402 17.72 20.89 -11.99
CA MET A 402 19.19 20.83 -11.92
C MET A 402 19.80 21.64 -10.77
N LYS A 403 19.04 22.57 -10.16
CA LYS A 403 19.53 23.41 -9.05
C LYS A 403 19.16 22.81 -7.69
N GLU A 404 17.92 22.37 -7.54
CA GLU A 404 17.41 21.77 -6.31
C GLU A 404 16.22 20.84 -6.58
N PRO A 405 15.88 19.93 -5.64
CA PRO A 405 14.65 19.17 -5.74
C PRO A 405 13.41 20.07 -5.84
N ILE A 406 12.48 19.72 -6.73
CA ILE A 406 11.25 20.48 -6.98
C ILE A 406 10.03 19.67 -6.52
N VAL A 407 8.99 20.37 -6.09
CA VAL A 407 7.66 19.75 -5.88
C VAL A 407 6.93 19.67 -7.22
N TRP A 408 6.36 18.51 -7.51
CA TRP A 408 5.58 18.22 -8.70
C TRP A 408 4.19 17.74 -8.33
N PHE A 409 3.18 18.55 -8.64
CA PHE A 409 1.77 18.29 -8.40
C PHE A 409 1.01 18.46 -9.70
N ASP A 410 0.55 17.36 -10.31
CA ASP A 410 -0.04 17.45 -11.64
C ASP A 410 -1.21 16.49 -11.82
N GLY A 411 -2.38 17.04 -12.21
CA GLY A 411 -3.56 16.27 -12.59
C GLY A 411 -4.14 15.43 -11.46
N HIS A 412 -4.74 14.30 -11.84
CA HIS A 412 -5.23 13.31 -10.88
C HIS A 412 -4.07 12.65 -10.14
N SER A 413 -4.21 12.43 -8.84
CA SER A 413 -3.24 11.65 -8.09
C SER A 413 -3.22 10.19 -8.55
N GLU A 414 -2.03 9.61 -8.55
CA GLU A 414 -1.80 8.19 -8.73
C GLU A 414 -2.36 7.37 -7.55
N ILE A 415 -2.97 6.23 -7.87
CA ILE A 415 -3.41 5.24 -6.87
C ILE A 415 -2.25 4.32 -6.47
N GLY A 416 -2.31 3.77 -5.27
CA GLY A 416 -1.33 2.85 -4.73
C GLY A 416 -0.20 3.54 -3.97
N PRO A 417 0.74 2.76 -3.40
CA PRO A 417 1.70 3.27 -2.41
C PRO A 417 2.92 3.97 -3.01
N ARG A 418 3.00 4.07 -4.33
CA ARG A 418 4.14 4.67 -5.06
C ARG A 418 3.72 6.00 -5.65
N ALA A 419 4.59 7.01 -5.53
CA ALA A 419 4.42 8.21 -6.32
C ALA A 419 4.96 7.96 -7.72
N LEU A 420 4.13 8.22 -8.73
CA LEU A 420 4.35 7.90 -10.13
C LEU A 420 4.34 9.16 -11.00
N GLY A 421 4.69 10.31 -10.42
CA GLY A 421 4.81 11.57 -11.15
C GLY A 421 3.55 12.44 -11.16
N GLY A 422 2.53 12.13 -10.35
CA GLY A 422 1.41 13.04 -10.11
C GLY A 422 1.54 13.79 -8.78
N ARG A 423 2.11 13.14 -7.74
CA ARG A 423 2.39 13.74 -6.43
C ARG A 423 3.82 13.39 -6.00
N SER A 424 4.79 14.05 -6.61
CA SER A 424 6.21 13.71 -6.52
C SER A 424 7.09 14.87 -6.04
N ILE A 425 8.23 14.51 -5.46
CA ILE A 425 9.39 15.39 -5.37
C ILE A 425 10.39 14.86 -6.38
N LEU A 426 10.74 15.69 -7.36
CA LEU A 426 11.66 15.34 -8.44
C LEU A 426 13.03 15.92 -8.18
N GLY A 427 14.09 15.26 -8.66
CA GLY A 427 15.45 15.75 -8.50
C GLY A 427 16.41 15.24 -9.57
N ASP A 428 17.56 15.90 -9.69
CA ASP A 428 18.64 15.53 -10.60
C ASP A 428 19.38 14.27 -10.11
N PRO A 429 19.41 13.17 -10.88
CA PRO A 429 19.99 11.90 -10.42
C PRO A 429 21.52 11.88 -10.42
N ARG A 430 22.18 12.87 -11.06
CA ARG A 430 23.62 12.82 -11.35
C ARG A 430 24.49 13.11 -10.12
N GLN A 431 23.93 13.68 -9.06
CA GLN A 431 24.68 14.17 -7.90
C GLN A 431 24.27 13.49 -6.60
N GLN A 432 25.26 13.06 -5.81
CA GLN A 432 25.04 12.52 -4.45
C GLN A 432 24.33 13.53 -3.53
N ALA A 433 24.60 14.83 -3.69
CA ALA A 433 23.95 15.90 -2.93
C ALA A 433 22.42 15.91 -3.10
N THR A 434 21.90 15.47 -4.26
CA THR A 434 20.46 15.31 -4.49
C THR A 434 19.89 14.23 -3.59
N LYS A 435 20.53 13.04 -3.53
CA LYS A 435 20.12 11.92 -2.67
C LYS A 435 20.10 12.34 -1.20
N ASP A 436 21.15 13.04 -0.75
CA ASP A 436 21.25 13.51 0.63
C ASP A 436 20.16 14.53 0.96
N THR A 437 19.88 15.47 0.05
CA THR A 437 18.83 16.49 0.21
C THR A 437 17.45 15.84 0.24
N LEU A 438 17.15 14.92 -0.67
CA LEU A 438 15.90 14.16 -0.68
C LEU A 438 15.73 13.36 0.61
N ASN A 439 16.75 12.62 1.05
CA ASN A 439 16.69 11.86 2.30
C ASN A 439 16.48 12.76 3.53
N LYS A 440 17.11 13.95 3.55
CA LYS A 440 16.89 14.97 4.58
C LYS A 440 15.46 15.51 4.58
N ILE A 441 14.93 15.90 3.41
CA ILE A 441 13.54 16.36 3.25
C ILE A 441 12.57 15.31 3.78
N LYS A 442 12.82 14.04 3.43
CA LYS A 442 12.00 12.89 3.80
C LYS A 442 12.22 12.37 5.23
N LYS A 443 13.22 12.90 5.96
CA LYS A 443 13.64 12.41 7.29
C LYS A 443 13.88 10.89 7.31
N ARG A 444 14.52 10.36 6.26
CA ARG A 444 14.81 8.93 6.07
C ARG A 444 16.27 8.61 6.40
N GLN A 445 16.57 7.33 6.59
CA GLN A 445 17.94 6.86 6.70
C GLN A 445 18.76 7.22 5.44
N TRP A 446 20.05 7.52 5.61
CA TRP A 446 20.94 7.97 4.53
C TRP A 446 21.09 6.94 3.39
N TRP A 447 20.98 5.65 3.73
CA TRP A 447 21.10 4.52 2.81
C TRP A 447 19.81 4.21 2.05
N ARG A 448 18.70 4.91 2.32
CA ARG A 448 17.46 4.69 1.56
C ARG A 448 17.65 5.12 0.10
N PRO A 449 17.32 4.24 -0.85
CA PRO A 449 17.43 4.59 -2.26
C PRO A 449 16.32 5.54 -2.69
N VAL A 450 16.60 6.27 -3.77
CA VAL A 450 15.64 7.11 -4.48
C VAL A 450 15.29 6.40 -5.79
N ALA A 451 14.01 6.26 -6.09
CA ALA A 451 13.58 5.55 -7.28
C ALA A 451 13.84 6.41 -8.54
N PRO A 452 14.36 5.83 -9.63
CA PRO A 452 14.42 6.51 -10.92
C PRO A 452 13.09 6.46 -11.67
N ILE A 453 12.83 7.52 -12.43
CA ILE A 453 11.94 7.48 -13.58
C ILE A 453 12.78 7.64 -14.85
N VAL A 454 12.58 6.76 -15.83
CA VAL A 454 13.34 6.72 -17.10
C VAL A 454 12.40 6.78 -18.30
N LEU A 455 12.82 7.48 -19.35
CA LEU A 455 12.18 7.40 -20.65
C LEU A 455 12.29 5.96 -21.20
N LYS A 456 11.15 5.34 -21.50
CA LYS A 456 11.02 3.91 -21.84
C LYS A 456 11.99 3.45 -22.93
N GLU A 457 12.19 4.27 -23.95
CA GLU A 457 13.05 3.97 -25.09
C GLU A 457 14.54 3.85 -24.75
N TYR A 458 14.98 4.36 -23.58
CA TYR A 458 16.38 4.30 -23.12
C TYR A 458 16.62 3.27 -22.02
N VAL A 459 15.63 2.46 -21.62
CA VAL A 459 15.80 1.45 -20.54
C VAL A 459 16.98 0.52 -20.86
N GLY A 460 16.98 -0.07 -22.06
CA GLY A 460 18.03 -0.98 -22.51
C GLY A 460 19.42 -0.35 -22.65
N ASP A 461 19.54 0.98 -22.65
CA ASP A 461 20.84 1.66 -22.67
C ASP A 461 21.45 1.81 -21.28
N TRP A 462 20.60 1.89 -20.24
CA TRP A 462 21.00 2.23 -18.86
C TRP A 462 20.94 1.07 -17.88
N PHE A 463 20.09 0.08 -18.14
CA PHE A 463 19.83 -1.05 -17.24
C PHE A 463 20.18 -2.38 -17.93
N GLN A 464 20.50 -3.42 -17.13
CA GLN A 464 20.90 -4.73 -17.66
C GLN A 464 19.74 -5.48 -18.31
N ASP A 465 18.52 -5.30 -17.81
CA ASP A 465 17.31 -5.92 -18.33
C ASP A 465 16.42 -4.88 -19.02
N ASN A 466 15.73 -5.29 -20.08
CA ASN A 466 14.92 -4.41 -20.93
C ASN A 466 13.42 -4.76 -20.87
N PHE A 467 12.84 -4.71 -19.68
CA PHE A 467 11.40 -4.85 -19.50
C PHE A 467 10.79 -3.62 -18.81
N GLU A 468 9.48 -3.45 -18.99
CA GLU A 468 8.75 -2.29 -18.50
C GLU A 468 8.41 -2.40 -17.01
N SER A 469 8.42 -1.26 -16.33
CA SER A 469 8.03 -1.16 -14.92
C SER A 469 7.31 0.17 -14.69
N PRO A 470 6.12 0.39 -15.27
CA PRO A 470 5.42 1.68 -15.19
C PRO A 470 5.03 2.05 -13.75
N TYR A 471 4.98 1.09 -12.83
CA TYR A 471 4.47 1.24 -11.47
C TYR A 471 5.53 1.03 -10.37
N MET A 472 6.83 1.07 -10.70
CA MET A 472 7.93 0.84 -9.73
C MET A 472 7.85 -0.51 -9.02
N LEU A 473 7.59 -1.58 -9.77
CA LEU A 473 7.45 -2.94 -9.24
C LEU A 473 8.67 -3.82 -9.47
N HIS A 474 9.72 -3.31 -10.13
CA HIS A 474 10.96 -4.03 -10.40
C HIS A 474 12.18 -3.26 -9.95
N ALA A 475 13.16 -3.98 -9.41
CA ALA A 475 14.49 -3.47 -9.09
C ALA A 475 15.48 -4.05 -10.11
N ILE A 476 16.07 -3.21 -10.97
CA ILE A 476 16.91 -3.66 -12.09
C ILE A 476 18.33 -3.13 -11.87
N LYS A 477 19.32 -3.96 -12.21
CA LYS A 477 20.72 -3.55 -12.13
C LYS A 477 21.03 -2.45 -13.15
N ILE A 478 21.60 -1.34 -12.69
CA ILE A 478 22.16 -0.30 -13.56
C ILE A 478 23.40 -0.88 -14.22
N LYS A 479 23.63 -0.61 -15.50
CA LYS A 479 24.87 -1.04 -16.16
C LYS A 479 26.09 -0.42 -15.48
N ASP A 480 27.14 -1.21 -15.28
CA ASP A 480 28.29 -0.82 -14.47
C ASP A 480 28.97 0.44 -15.04
N GLU A 481 29.01 0.60 -16.36
CA GLU A 481 29.54 1.79 -17.05
C GLU A 481 28.68 3.05 -16.89
N LYS A 482 27.40 2.91 -16.52
CA LYS A 482 26.44 4.01 -16.32
C LYS A 482 26.24 4.41 -14.87
N ALA A 483 26.60 3.55 -13.91
CA ALA A 483 26.32 3.76 -12.49
C ALA A 483 26.86 5.11 -11.95
N ASN A 484 28.04 5.54 -12.41
CA ASN A 484 28.66 6.81 -11.99
C ASN A 484 27.96 8.06 -12.56
N GLU A 485 27.14 7.93 -13.59
CA GLU A 485 26.40 9.04 -14.20
C GLU A 485 25.12 9.36 -13.41
N VAL A 486 24.61 8.44 -12.57
CA VAL A 486 23.31 8.54 -11.88
C VAL A 486 23.39 8.08 -10.41
N ILE A 487 24.40 8.54 -9.69
CA ILE A 487 24.75 8.10 -8.33
C ILE A 487 23.56 8.20 -7.34
N ALA A 488 22.64 9.16 -7.51
CA ALA A 488 21.57 9.40 -6.55
C ALA A 488 20.51 8.29 -6.50
N ILE A 489 20.37 7.50 -7.57
CA ILE A 489 19.35 6.45 -7.67
C ILE A 489 19.88 5.05 -7.38
N ALA A 490 21.20 4.86 -7.38
CA ALA A 490 21.81 3.56 -7.19
C ALA A 490 21.68 3.08 -5.74
N HIS A 491 21.27 1.82 -5.59
CA HIS A 491 21.35 1.05 -4.36
C HIS A 491 22.80 0.60 -4.12
N ALA A 492 23.10 0.08 -2.93
CA ALA A 492 24.46 -0.35 -2.60
C ALA A 492 24.94 -1.53 -3.47
N ASP A 493 24.01 -2.35 -3.96
CA ASP A 493 24.26 -3.48 -4.86
C ASP A 493 24.22 -3.09 -6.36
N GLY A 494 24.06 -1.80 -6.68
CA GLY A 494 23.99 -1.28 -8.04
C GLY A 494 22.61 -1.40 -8.71
N THR A 495 21.59 -1.90 -8.01
CA THR A 495 20.22 -1.92 -8.52
C THR A 495 19.51 -0.58 -8.34
N ALA A 496 18.39 -0.39 -9.05
CA ALA A 496 17.46 0.71 -8.79
C ALA A 496 16.03 0.30 -9.09
N ARG A 497 15.08 0.78 -8.27
CA ARG A 497 13.65 0.49 -8.43
C ARG A 497 13.00 1.37 -9.50
N LEU A 498 12.88 0.84 -10.71
CA LEU A 498 12.60 1.58 -11.92
C LEU A 498 11.12 1.94 -12.12
N GLN A 499 10.84 3.20 -12.46
CA GLN A 499 9.63 3.61 -13.17
C GLN A 499 9.94 3.85 -14.64
N THR A 500 9.28 3.15 -15.55
CA THR A 500 9.33 3.46 -16.99
C THR A 500 8.24 4.45 -17.36
N MET A 501 8.58 5.45 -18.17
CA MET A 501 7.63 6.44 -18.68
C MET A 501 7.64 6.44 -20.21
N ASP A 502 6.47 6.18 -20.79
CA ASP A 502 6.24 6.23 -22.23
C ASP A 502 5.75 7.61 -22.69
N LYS A 503 5.68 7.81 -24.00
CA LYS A 503 5.23 9.04 -24.63
C LYS A 503 3.71 9.19 -24.60
N GLU A 504 3.01 8.07 -24.63
CA GLU A 504 1.55 7.97 -24.57
C GLU A 504 0.99 8.14 -23.15
N THR A 505 1.85 8.42 -22.16
CA THR A 505 1.48 8.61 -20.77
C THR A 505 0.46 9.73 -20.57
N ARG A 506 -0.40 9.57 -19.57
CA ARG A 506 -1.31 10.63 -19.11
C ARG A 506 -0.56 11.80 -18.44
N GLN A 507 0.70 11.63 -18.03
CA GLN A 507 1.53 12.68 -17.43
C GLN A 507 2.45 13.38 -18.46
N ILE A 508 1.85 13.90 -19.53
CA ILE A 508 2.60 14.46 -20.68
C ILE A 508 3.59 15.58 -20.29
N ARG A 509 3.25 16.42 -19.30
CA ARG A 509 4.16 17.48 -18.82
C ARG A 509 5.41 16.90 -18.16
N LEU A 510 5.30 15.78 -17.45
CA LEU A 510 6.46 15.13 -16.85
C LEU A 510 7.34 14.51 -17.94
N TYR A 511 6.74 13.87 -18.95
CA TYR A 511 7.47 13.36 -20.12
C TYR A 511 8.25 14.49 -20.83
N GLN A 512 7.61 15.63 -21.08
CA GLN A 512 8.25 16.80 -21.71
C GLN A 512 9.41 17.36 -20.88
N LEU A 513 9.26 17.42 -19.55
CA LEU A 513 10.35 17.77 -18.64
C LEU A 513 11.53 16.79 -18.79
N MET A 514 11.25 15.48 -18.83
CA MET A 514 12.28 14.45 -18.97
C MET A 514 13.00 14.54 -20.31
N GLU A 515 12.28 14.74 -21.42
CA GLU A 515 12.89 14.95 -22.73
C GLU A 515 13.81 16.17 -22.75
N GLU A 516 13.40 17.26 -22.14
CA GLU A 516 14.19 18.49 -22.13
C GLU A 516 15.40 18.39 -21.18
N PHE A 517 15.23 17.72 -20.04
CA PHE A 517 16.34 17.36 -19.17
C PHE A 517 17.36 16.46 -19.89
N TYR A 518 16.89 15.46 -20.65
CA TYR A 518 17.75 14.61 -21.46
C TYR A 518 18.55 15.42 -22.49
N LYS A 519 17.92 16.31 -23.26
CA LYS A 519 18.62 17.18 -24.22
C LYS A 519 19.69 18.07 -23.58
N MET A 520 19.48 18.49 -22.33
CA MET A 520 20.42 19.35 -21.61
C MET A 520 21.57 18.58 -20.95
N THR A 521 21.43 17.27 -20.72
CA THR A 521 22.31 16.53 -19.80
C THR A 521 22.81 15.19 -20.32
N ASP A 522 22.26 14.70 -21.44
CA ASP A 522 22.41 13.34 -21.97
C ASP A 522 21.96 12.22 -21.00
N VAL A 523 21.20 12.56 -19.95
CA VAL A 523 20.65 11.61 -18.96
C VAL A 523 19.12 11.55 -19.06
N PRO A 524 18.51 10.44 -19.50
CA PRO A 524 17.06 10.31 -19.69
C PRO A 524 16.32 9.87 -18.41
N ILE A 525 16.88 10.20 -17.25
CA ILE A 525 16.46 9.71 -15.93
C ILE A 525 16.25 10.91 -15.00
N LEU A 526 15.21 10.85 -14.16
CA LEU A 526 15.04 11.74 -13.01
C LEU A 526 14.93 10.93 -11.71
N CYS A 527 15.30 11.53 -10.58
CA CYS A 527 14.88 11.03 -9.28
C CYS A 527 13.38 11.27 -9.09
N ASN A 528 12.66 10.28 -8.57
CA ASN A 528 11.28 10.38 -8.16
C ASN A 528 11.10 9.83 -6.74
N THR A 529 10.52 10.64 -5.84
CA THR A 529 10.08 10.19 -4.52
C THR A 529 8.74 10.80 -4.15
N SER A 530 8.03 10.15 -3.24
CA SER A 530 6.69 10.55 -2.83
C SER A 530 6.64 11.94 -2.20
N LEU A 531 5.65 12.75 -2.57
CA LEU A 531 5.36 14.04 -1.95
C LEU A 531 4.57 13.84 -0.65
N ASN A 532 5.27 13.79 0.48
CA ASN A 532 4.70 13.64 1.84
C ASN A 532 5.76 13.77 2.94
N ASP A 533 5.33 13.88 4.19
CA ASP A 533 6.20 13.70 5.35
C ASP A 533 6.41 12.23 5.75
N LYS A 534 7.38 12.01 6.65
CA LYS A 534 7.55 10.72 7.33
C LYS A 534 6.32 10.47 8.20
N GLY A 535 5.67 9.32 8.00
CA GLY A 535 4.46 8.93 8.74
C GLY A 535 3.16 9.46 8.14
N GLU A 536 3.23 10.26 7.08
CA GLU A 536 2.06 10.80 6.38
C GLU A 536 1.77 9.98 5.10
N PRO A 537 0.50 9.86 4.68
CA PRO A 537 0.10 9.47 3.33
C PRO A 537 0.63 10.41 2.25
N ILE A 538 0.54 10.04 0.97
CA ILE A 538 0.90 10.95 -0.13
C ILE A 538 -0.07 12.13 -0.15
N ILE A 539 0.46 13.34 -0.36
CA ILE A 539 -0.31 14.57 -0.47
C ILE A 539 -1.34 14.48 -1.59
N ASN A 540 -2.53 15.00 -1.31
CA ASN A 540 -3.71 14.89 -2.14
C ASN A 540 -4.12 16.24 -2.75
N CYS A 541 -4.01 17.34 -1.98
CA CYS A 541 -4.49 18.68 -2.34
C CYS A 541 -3.35 19.72 -2.46
N ILE A 542 -3.60 20.85 -3.13
CA ILE A 542 -2.61 21.90 -3.38
C ILE A 542 -2.21 22.61 -2.07
N ASP A 543 -3.16 22.87 -1.18
CA ASP A 543 -2.90 23.47 0.15
C ASP A 543 -1.82 22.68 0.94
N GLU A 544 -1.91 21.36 0.88
CA GLU A 544 -0.97 20.44 1.53
C GLU A 544 0.42 20.50 0.87
N ALA A 545 0.48 20.61 -0.46
CA ALA A 545 1.73 20.75 -1.20
C ALA A 545 2.45 22.08 -0.88
N PHE A 546 1.71 23.17 -0.72
CA PHE A 546 2.23 24.46 -0.26
C PHE A 546 2.75 24.40 1.17
N ASN A 547 1.94 23.86 2.09
CA ASN A 547 2.37 23.61 3.47
C ASN A 547 3.67 22.79 3.51
N PHE A 548 3.76 21.71 2.73
CA PHE A 548 4.96 20.88 2.63
C PHE A 548 6.15 21.67 2.11
N ALA A 549 6.04 22.34 0.97
CA ALA A 549 7.14 23.07 0.35
C ALA A 549 7.69 24.18 1.28
N LEU A 550 6.80 24.91 1.95
CA LEU A 550 7.18 25.97 2.89
C LEU A 550 7.92 25.40 4.11
N ARG A 551 7.40 24.33 4.72
CA ARG A 551 8.06 23.66 5.86
C ARG A 551 9.40 23.02 5.51
N LYS A 552 9.54 22.56 4.27
CA LYS A 552 10.76 21.88 3.78
C LYS A 552 11.75 22.82 3.12
N ASN A 553 11.44 24.12 3.04
CA ASN A 553 12.26 25.13 2.40
C ASN A 553 12.60 24.79 0.94
N ILE A 554 11.59 24.35 0.18
CA ILE A 554 11.67 24.13 -1.27
C ILE A 554 11.16 25.39 -1.97
N HIS A 555 11.91 25.93 -2.93
CA HIS A 555 11.61 27.26 -3.49
C HIS A 555 10.81 27.20 -4.79
N VAL A 556 10.80 26.07 -5.49
CA VAL A 556 10.07 25.92 -6.74
C VAL A 556 9.13 24.72 -6.68
N MET A 557 7.90 24.95 -7.11
CA MET A 557 6.92 23.91 -7.34
C MET A 557 6.27 24.05 -8.70
N TYR A 558 5.84 22.93 -9.25
CA TYR A 558 5.07 22.84 -10.47
C TYR A 558 3.69 22.29 -10.11
N VAL A 559 2.65 23.08 -10.37
CA VAL A 559 1.27 22.78 -10.00
C VAL A 559 0.38 22.94 -11.21
N ASN A 560 -0.19 21.83 -11.71
CA ASN A 560 -1.19 21.82 -12.78
C ASN A 560 -0.85 22.69 -14.01
N GLY A 561 0.40 22.61 -14.49
CA GLY A 561 0.85 23.39 -15.65
C GLY A 561 1.33 24.82 -15.36
N TYR A 562 1.58 25.16 -14.09
CA TYR A 562 2.20 26.42 -13.69
C TYR A 562 3.46 26.17 -12.87
N ARG A 563 4.47 27.01 -13.10
CA ARG A 563 5.65 27.14 -12.25
C ARG A 563 5.37 28.19 -11.18
N ILE A 564 5.48 27.82 -9.92
CA ILE A 564 5.31 28.73 -8.78
C ILE A 564 6.62 28.83 -8.03
N GLN A 565 7.14 30.06 -7.92
CA GLN A 565 8.31 30.35 -7.11
C GLN A 565 7.87 30.88 -5.75
N LEU A 566 8.33 30.23 -4.69
CA LEU A 566 8.01 30.58 -3.31
C LEU A 566 9.04 31.53 -2.71
N LYS A 567 8.59 32.36 -1.76
CA LYS A 567 9.38 33.29 -0.96
C LYS A 567 8.94 33.24 0.51
N ASN A 568 9.68 33.95 1.36
CA ASN A 568 9.30 34.19 2.75
C ASN A 568 9.10 32.92 3.60
N HIS A 569 9.78 31.80 3.27
CA HIS A 569 9.68 30.53 4.01
C HIS A 569 9.89 30.69 5.52
N LYS A 570 10.80 31.58 5.92
CA LYS A 570 11.09 31.88 7.35
C LYS A 570 9.89 32.47 8.10
N ASN A 571 8.93 33.07 7.39
CA ASN A 571 7.73 33.64 7.97
C ASN A 571 6.59 32.61 8.05
N TYR A 572 6.75 31.42 7.47
CA TYR A 572 5.76 30.36 7.57
C TYR A 572 5.83 29.70 8.94
N THR A 573 4.76 29.81 9.72
CA THR A 573 4.70 29.33 11.11
C THR A 573 4.19 27.90 11.25
N GLY A 574 3.62 27.32 10.19
CA GLY A 574 3.13 25.94 10.21
C GLY A 574 4.26 24.96 10.45
N THR A 575 4.16 24.13 11.48
CA THR A 575 5.21 23.16 11.85
C THR A 575 4.86 21.72 11.48
N GLN A 576 3.57 21.44 11.28
CA GLN A 576 3.03 20.11 10.97
C GLN A 576 2.33 20.09 9.61
N PRO A 577 2.11 18.89 9.04
CA PRO A 577 1.18 18.70 7.94
C PRO A 577 -0.22 19.27 8.28
N LEU A 578 -0.93 19.74 7.27
CA LEU A 578 -2.30 20.19 7.44
C LEU A 578 -3.23 19.01 7.77
N PRO A 579 -4.28 19.23 8.59
CA PRO A 579 -5.39 18.28 8.69
C PRO A 579 -5.97 17.97 7.30
N ARG A 580 -6.51 16.76 7.13
CA ARG A 580 -7.09 16.34 5.86
C ARG A 580 -8.61 16.52 5.87
N GLN A 581 -9.20 16.46 4.68
CA GLN A 581 -10.60 16.84 4.43
C GLN A 581 -11.64 15.87 5.02
N LEU A 582 -11.26 14.62 5.30
CA LEU A 582 -12.19 13.57 5.71
C LEU A 582 -11.89 13.12 7.14
N THR A 583 -12.88 13.20 8.01
CA THR A 583 -12.84 12.65 9.37
C THR A 583 -13.76 11.45 9.45
N LEU A 584 -13.27 10.34 10.01
CA LEU A 584 -14.05 9.11 10.20
C LEU A 584 -14.56 8.93 11.65
N SER A 585 -14.23 9.89 12.52
CA SER A 585 -14.69 9.92 13.90
C SER A 585 -16.12 10.45 13.96
N ILE A 586 -17.00 9.77 14.70
CA ILE A 586 -18.39 10.23 14.91
C ILE A 586 -18.55 11.18 16.11
N TRP A 587 -17.49 11.37 16.89
CA TRP A 587 -17.44 12.28 18.03
C TRP A 587 -16.73 13.57 17.64
N LYS A 588 -17.12 14.69 18.28
CA LYS A 588 -16.56 16.01 17.98
C LYS A 588 -15.46 16.44 18.95
N ASN A 589 -15.45 15.86 20.15
CA ASN A 589 -14.54 16.23 21.21
C ASN A 589 -14.26 15.04 22.14
N THR A 590 -13.33 15.24 23.07
CA THR A 590 -12.89 14.19 23.99
C THR A 590 -14.00 13.73 24.93
N ASP A 591 -14.89 14.63 25.37
CA ASP A 591 -15.97 14.26 26.29
C ASP A 591 -17.00 13.34 25.64
N GLU A 592 -17.40 13.64 24.40
CA GLU A 592 -18.27 12.77 23.59
C GLU A 592 -17.61 11.42 23.33
N TYR A 593 -16.32 11.40 22.98
CA TYR A 593 -15.56 10.16 22.84
C TYR A 593 -15.56 9.33 24.12
N MET A 594 -15.29 9.95 25.28
CA MET A 594 -15.23 9.24 26.56
C MET A 594 -16.59 8.68 26.98
N GLN A 595 -17.69 9.38 26.65
CA GLN A 595 -19.05 8.87 26.88
C GLN A 595 -19.34 7.63 26.02
N LEU A 596 -19.02 7.68 24.72
CA LEU A 596 -19.14 6.53 23.82
C LEU A 596 -18.24 5.38 24.28
N TYR A 597 -16.97 5.65 24.56
CA TYR A 597 -16.03 4.66 25.06
C TYR A 597 -16.57 3.97 26.33
N GLN A 598 -17.14 4.71 27.28
CA GLN A 598 -17.72 4.15 28.49
C GLN A 598 -18.98 3.31 28.21
N GLN A 599 -19.76 3.64 27.18
CA GLN A 599 -20.91 2.86 26.75
C GLN A 599 -20.49 1.48 26.21
N TYR A 600 -19.41 1.41 25.42
CA TYR A 600 -18.89 0.15 24.87
C TYR A 600 -17.93 -0.58 25.82
N ASN A 601 -17.47 0.07 26.89
CA ASN A 601 -16.61 -0.51 27.92
C ASN A 601 -17.09 -0.17 29.35
N PRO A 602 -18.33 -0.55 29.74
CA PRO A 602 -18.92 -0.13 31.02
C PRO A 602 -18.16 -0.65 32.24
N HIS A 603 -17.40 -1.72 32.08
CA HIS A 603 -16.63 -2.36 33.15
C HIS A 603 -15.14 -1.99 33.18
N ASN A 604 -14.69 -1.04 32.34
CA ASN A 604 -13.28 -0.61 32.23
C ASN A 604 -12.31 -1.77 31.99
N VAL A 605 -12.68 -2.66 31.06
CA VAL A 605 -11.85 -3.75 30.57
C VAL A 605 -10.64 -3.15 29.85
N ASN A 606 -9.48 -3.77 30.03
CA ASN A 606 -8.24 -3.33 29.40
C ASN A 606 -8.35 -3.36 27.86
N ASP A 607 -7.91 -2.30 27.18
CA ASP A 607 -7.97 -2.16 25.72
C ASP A 607 -7.31 -3.36 24.98
N GLU A 608 -6.22 -3.94 25.48
CA GLU A 608 -5.56 -5.12 24.86
C GLU A 608 -6.53 -6.32 24.77
N LEU A 609 -7.38 -6.50 25.78
CA LEU A 609 -8.38 -7.56 25.79
C LEU A 609 -9.55 -7.24 24.86
N MET A 610 -9.97 -5.98 24.79
CA MET A 610 -11.01 -5.53 23.86
C MET A 610 -10.56 -5.76 22.41
N VAL A 611 -9.34 -5.31 22.09
CA VAL A 611 -8.71 -5.50 20.77
C VAL A 611 -8.57 -6.98 20.44
N THR A 612 -8.17 -7.81 21.40
CA THR A 612 -8.09 -9.26 21.20
C THR A 612 -9.45 -9.84 20.83
N ARG A 613 -10.53 -9.42 21.48
CA ARG A 613 -11.85 -9.98 21.16
C ARG A 613 -12.34 -9.53 19.80
N ILE A 614 -12.16 -8.26 19.44
CA ILE A 614 -12.60 -7.71 18.15
C ILE A 614 -11.85 -8.39 16.99
N ILE A 615 -10.52 -8.42 17.02
CA ILE A 615 -9.70 -9.00 15.94
C ILE A 615 -9.99 -10.49 15.72
N TRP A 616 -10.29 -11.22 16.80
CA TRP A 616 -10.54 -12.66 16.74
C TRP A 616 -12.02 -13.02 16.65
N GLY A 617 -12.90 -12.03 16.42
CA GLY A 617 -14.34 -12.25 16.29
C GLY A 617 -14.99 -12.85 17.54
N LEU A 618 -14.37 -12.68 18.71
CA LEU A 618 -14.93 -13.18 19.97
C LEU A 618 -16.14 -12.32 20.37
N PRO A 619 -17.23 -12.92 20.87
CA PRO A 619 -18.48 -12.21 21.22
C PRO A 619 -18.24 -11.00 22.14
N MET A 620 -18.73 -9.81 21.78
CA MET A 620 -18.53 -8.58 22.57
C MET A 620 -19.70 -8.28 23.51
N GLU A 621 -20.85 -8.89 23.28
CA GLU A 621 -22.15 -8.58 23.91
C GLU A 621 -22.06 -8.71 25.43
N ARG A 622 -21.41 -9.77 25.92
CA ARG A 622 -21.20 -10.00 27.37
C ARG A 622 -20.28 -8.98 28.04
N LEU A 623 -19.41 -8.29 27.29
CA LEU A 623 -18.56 -7.23 27.84
C LEU A 623 -19.26 -5.86 27.86
N MET A 624 -20.20 -5.65 26.94
CA MET A 624 -20.95 -4.40 26.78
C MET A 624 -22.21 -4.34 27.65
N ASP A 625 -22.65 -5.47 28.23
CA ASP A 625 -23.77 -5.51 29.19
C ASP A 625 -23.39 -4.82 30.52
N ALA A 626 -23.83 -3.58 30.69
CA ALA A 626 -23.55 -2.76 31.87
C ALA A 626 -24.12 -3.35 33.17
N ASP A 627 -25.20 -4.14 33.10
CA ASP A 627 -25.91 -4.67 34.26
C ASP A 627 -25.33 -6.01 34.74
N ASN A 628 -24.52 -6.69 33.92
CA ASN A 628 -24.02 -8.04 34.21
C ASN A 628 -22.49 -8.13 34.33
N LYS A 629 -21.96 -7.56 35.41
CA LYS A 629 -20.53 -7.59 35.74
C LYS A 629 -19.92 -9.01 35.83
N LYS A 630 -20.73 -10.03 36.18
CA LYS A 630 -20.23 -11.41 36.30
C LYS A 630 -19.89 -12.01 34.93
N ASP A 631 -20.76 -11.81 33.95
CA ASP A 631 -20.53 -12.31 32.59
C ASP A 631 -19.44 -11.53 31.86
N ALA A 632 -19.31 -10.23 32.14
CA ALA A 632 -18.18 -9.44 31.68
C ALA A 632 -16.85 -10.00 32.21
N MET A 633 -16.75 -10.28 33.52
CA MET A 633 -15.55 -10.85 34.13
C MET A 633 -15.24 -12.27 33.62
N ARG A 634 -16.28 -13.07 33.34
CA ARG A 634 -16.12 -14.39 32.71
C ARG A 634 -15.52 -14.26 31.31
N SER A 635 -16.00 -13.31 30.51
CA SER A 635 -15.49 -13.04 29.16
C SER A 635 -14.03 -12.57 29.20
N VAL A 636 -13.63 -11.77 30.20
CA VAL A 636 -12.23 -11.40 30.44
C VAL A 636 -11.36 -12.63 30.72
N ILE A 637 -11.83 -13.56 31.56
CA ILE A 637 -11.10 -14.80 31.86
C ILE A 637 -10.96 -15.66 30.61
N GLU A 638 -12.04 -15.84 29.85
CA GLU A 638 -12.02 -16.58 28.58
C GLU A 638 -11.00 -16.00 27.59
N THR A 639 -10.95 -14.66 27.47
CA THR A 639 -9.98 -13.96 26.61
C THR A 639 -8.54 -14.20 27.08
N LYS A 640 -8.28 -14.10 28.38
CA LYS A 640 -6.94 -14.39 28.94
C LYS A 640 -6.52 -15.84 28.73
N MET A 641 -7.46 -16.79 28.88
CA MET A 641 -7.21 -18.20 28.61
C MET A 641 -6.93 -18.44 27.12
N PHE A 642 -7.65 -17.77 26.23
CA PHE A 642 -7.37 -17.78 24.80
C PHE A 642 -5.96 -17.24 24.52
N MET A 643 -5.63 -16.04 25.01
CA MET A 643 -4.29 -15.46 24.85
C MET A 643 -3.18 -16.37 25.40
N ASN A 644 -3.42 -17.12 26.48
CA ASN A 644 -2.44 -18.08 26.99
C ASN A 644 -2.19 -19.27 26.06
N LYS A 645 -3.16 -19.65 25.24
CA LYS A 645 -3.03 -20.67 24.19
C LYS A 645 -2.40 -20.12 22.91
N VAL A 646 -2.47 -18.81 22.71
CA VAL A 646 -1.88 -18.12 21.56
C VAL A 646 -0.36 -18.04 21.72
N GLY A 647 0.37 -18.40 20.65
CA GLY A 647 1.84 -18.40 20.63
C GLY A 647 2.45 -17.02 20.95
N PRO A 648 3.72 -16.98 21.41
CA PRO A 648 4.40 -15.74 21.80
C PRO A 648 4.47 -14.69 20.67
N ILE A 649 4.47 -15.16 19.43
CA ILE A 649 4.51 -14.33 18.21
C ILE A 649 3.18 -13.63 17.96
N ARG A 650 2.08 -14.38 17.95
CA ARG A 650 0.72 -13.80 17.84
C ARG A 650 0.45 -12.80 18.96
N LYS A 651 1.00 -13.00 20.17
CA LYS A 651 0.99 -11.98 21.25
C LYS A 651 1.77 -10.72 20.89
N GLN A 652 2.91 -10.85 20.21
CA GLN A 652 3.71 -9.71 19.76
C GLN A 652 3.02 -8.95 18.62
N LYS A 653 2.36 -9.65 17.69
CA LYS A 653 1.46 -9.06 16.68
C LYS A 653 0.34 -8.27 17.33
N MET A 654 -0.31 -8.82 18.36
CA MET A 654 -1.32 -8.10 19.14
C MET A 654 -0.76 -6.83 19.79
N LYS A 655 0.44 -6.87 20.38
CA LYS A 655 1.08 -5.69 20.97
C LYS A 655 1.44 -4.62 19.94
N PHE A 656 1.89 -5.03 18.76
CA PHE A 656 2.20 -4.10 17.66
C PHE A 656 0.94 -3.44 17.12
N ILE A 657 -0.09 -4.24 16.82
CA ILE A 657 -1.40 -3.76 16.40
C ILE A 657 -1.98 -2.81 17.46
N TYR A 658 -1.92 -3.20 18.73
CA TYR A 658 -2.31 -2.36 19.86
C TYR A 658 -1.52 -1.05 19.92
N GLY A 659 -0.19 -1.09 19.74
CA GLY A 659 0.66 0.09 19.73
C GLY A 659 0.33 1.06 18.59
N ILE A 660 0.00 0.54 17.41
CA ILE A 660 -0.51 1.34 16.29
C ILE A 660 -1.80 2.05 16.70
N PHE A 661 -2.75 1.30 17.28
CA PHE A 661 -4.04 1.86 17.69
C PHE A 661 -3.90 2.91 18.81
N GLN A 662 -3.02 2.70 19.79
CA GLN A 662 -2.76 3.71 20.82
C GLN A 662 -2.16 4.99 20.23
N HIS A 663 -1.22 4.89 19.28
CA HIS A 663 -0.66 6.05 18.62
C HIS A 663 -1.71 6.81 17.76
N ILE A 664 -2.63 6.08 17.15
CA ILE A 664 -3.75 6.64 16.40
C ILE A 664 -4.72 7.37 17.33
N LYS A 665 -5.12 6.73 18.44
CA LYS A 665 -5.98 7.29 19.47
C LYS A 665 -5.40 8.58 20.06
N GLU A 666 -4.10 8.60 20.34
CA GLU A 666 -3.40 9.81 20.78
C GLU A 666 -3.47 10.95 19.74
N LYS A 667 -3.34 10.63 18.45
CA LYS A 667 -3.44 11.61 17.38
C LYS A 667 -4.86 12.15 17.22
N GLU A 668 -5.89 11.30 17.18
CA GLU A 668 -7.28 11.75 17.07
C GLU A 668 -7.69 12.65 18.25
N LEU A 669 -7.29 12.28 19.48
CA LEU A 669 -7.53 13.11 20.67
C LEU A 669 -6.77 14.45 20.61
N GLN A 670 -5.57 14.49 20.02
CA GLN A 670 -4.84 15.74 19.78
C GLN A 670 -5.47 16.59 18.68
N PHE A 671 -6.02 16.00 17.62
CA PHE A 671 -6.67 16.73 16.52
C PHE A 671 -7.89 17.54 17.02
N HIS A 672 -8.68 16.99 17.93
CA HIS A 672 -9.82 17.73 18.51
C HIS A 672 -9.40 18.80 19.52
N GLN A 673 -8.28 18.64 20.23
CA GLN A 673 -7.73 19.74 21.05
C GLN A 673 -7.28 20.94 20.18
N VAL A 674 -6.80 20.67 18.96
CA VAL A 674 -6.39 21.73 18.03
C VAL A 674 -7.61 22.45 17.43
N GLU A 675 -8.70 21.75 17.12
CA GLU A 675 -9.96 22.40 16.67
C GLU A 675 -10.60 23.30 17.75
N GLU A 676 -10.50 22.93 19.03
CA GLU A 676 -10.92 23.80 20.15
C GLU A 676 -10.07 25.08 20.23
N ASP A 677 -8.76 24.99 20.00
CA ASP A 677 -7.87 26.16 19.99
C ASP A 677 -8.09 27.08 18.78
N TYR A 678 -8.52 26.54 17.63
CA TYR A 678 -8.90 27.35 16.47
C TYR A 678 -10.28 28.00 16.63
N THR A 679 -11.23 27.36 17.31
CA THR A 679 -12.57 27.94 17.57
C THR A 679 -12.62 28.91 18.76
N MET A 680 -11.63 28.87 19.66
CA MET A 680 -11.51 29.80 20.80
C MET A 680 -10.87 31.17 20.46
N ASN A 681 -10.29 31.34 19.27
CA ASN A 681 -9.65 32.60 18.86
C ASN A 681 -10.56 33.58 18.09
N ASP A 682 -11.84 33.24 17.89
CA ASP A 682 -12.80 34.10 17.16
C ASP A 682 -13.86 34.78 18.08
N LYS A 683 -13.60 34.83 19.39
CA LYS A 683 -14.48 35.49 20.39
C LYS A 683 -13.76 36.42 21.36
N ARG A 684 -12.78 37.19 20.87
CA ARG A 684 -12.20 38.33 21.61
C ARG A 684 -11.96 39.56 20.72
N GLU A 685 -13.00 40.05 20.05
CA GLU A 685 -13.18 41.49 19.82
C GLU A 685 -14.67 41.81 19.91
N GLY A 686 -15.03 42.61 20.92
CA GLY A 686 -16.39 42.98 21.30
C GLY A 686 -16.43 43.59 22.69
#